data_AF-A0A519E1R7-F1
#
_entry.id   AF-A0A519E1R7-F1
#
_cell.length_a   1.000
_cell.length_b   1.000
_cell.length_c   1.000
_cell.angle_alpha   90.00
_cell.angle_beta   90.00
_cell.angle_gamma   90.00
#
_symmetry.space_group_name_H-M   'P 1'
#
loop_
_entity.id
_entity.type
_entity.pdbx_description
1 polymer ?
#
loop_
_entity_poly.entity_id
_entity_poly.type
_entity_poly.pdbx_seq_one_letter_code
_entity_poly.pdbx_strand_id
1 'polypeptide(L)'
;MQDAGNREAPEGAREGGTTMKTADFEQMVARLERESERAPEAYKMKVALLALAGFVLLAVLLSFAGAGLLVLAGLAWWMISSGGGALILLLKLGKLLILLAFPMWFLLKASFSALFVRLPAPTGLPLTREQAPALFAALDDMRRRMRGPRFHHVLLINEMNAAVVQRPLFGLIGFPRNYLLLGLPLLESATPDEAMAVVAHEYGHLAGAHGRFGAFIYRLRLSWGTIQAIAEHWSGWSGRLLRKPVDWYAPYFNAYTFVLARANEYQADAAAAELVGPAAAASALKRVNISGGSYDRFLTELFKTTRSENSPPEDLAERWARTASAPQTPALSSKDLDAALARDPGVADTHPSLRQRLRALGLADTQLTLPPPDLAAGGASHPATDPGSDSAATVWLGASVATLRREIQQQWRNDVLPGWRDQHRHWSELRERATTLQALPERTVDEAFELLRLDAQLRPDEDHLPQIVAFNAAHPDRATALYLEGVMRLDKDDESGLALLDRAMNLDGDAIRPGCERAYEFLVPRKDPRAEQYAERWRQRAEWEASRDQQVGRLDAKAEAMPSGFSAEALTTLRHQLTAVTPTIVEAWIARRRIQADPDAVALVVVIRFTRWSRGSRRQEALETLAAQEWPATVHLITDEAPYTGLCKRVRAAGERVI
;
A
#
# COMPACT_ATOMS: atom_id res chain seq x y z
N MET A 1 -13.89 -4.26 -6.85
CA MET A 1 -12.50 -4.16 -6.35
C MET A 1 -11.75 -3.33 -7.38
N GLN A 2 -11.63 -2.03 -7.10
CA GLN A 2 -10.93 -1.07 -7.94
C GLN A 2 -9.45 -1.40 -7.87
N ASP A 3 -8.89 -1.87 -8.98
CA ASP A 3 -7.45 -1.84 -9.25
C ASP A 3 -7.08 -0.40 -9.64
N ALA A 4 -7.29 0.51 -8.71
CA ALA A 4 -6.74 1.86 -8.76
C ALA A 4 -5.33 1.73 -8.17
N GLY A 5 -4.36 1.64 -9.08
CA GLY A 5 -2.98 1.32 -8.80
C GLY A 5 -2.39 2.11 -7.65
N ASN A 6 -2.09 1.39 -6.58
CA ASN A 6 -0.89 1.66 -5.79
C ASN A 6 0.25 0.84 -6.41
N ARG A 7 0.58 1.16 -7.67
CA ARG A 7 1.79 0.65 -8.34
C ARG A 7 2.91 1.60 -7.93
N GLU A 8 3.66 1.18 -6.92
CA GLU A 8 4.84 1.89 -6.45
C GLU A 8 5.86 2.03 -7.59
N ALA A 9 6.49 3.20 -7.65
CA ALA A 9 7.50 3.58 -8.63
C ALA A 9 8.69 2.60 -8.67
N PRO A 10 9.49 2.57 -9.75
CA PRO A 10 10.81 1.92 -9.71
C PRO A 10 11.68 2.60 -8.65
N GLU A 11 11.91 1.91 -7.53
CA GLU A 11 12.68 2.41 -6.39
C GLU A 11 14.16 2.59 -6.75
N GLY A 12 14.58 3.86 -6.84
CA GLY A 12 15.98 4.26 -6.93
C GLY A 12 16.20 5.59 -6.20
N ALA A 13 16.70 5.50 -4.96
CA ALA A 13 17.41 6.53 -4.18
C ALA A 13 16.74 7.92 -3.97
N ARG A 14 16.21 8.12 -2.76
CA ARG A 14 15.93 9.43 -2.15
C ARG A 14 17.25 10.11 -1.75
N GLU A 15 17.64 11.20 -2.39
CA GLU A 15 18.68 12.11 -1.87
C GLU A 15 18.05 13.29 -1.12
N GLY A 16 18.43 13.46 0.16
CA GLY A 16 18.03 14.63 0.94
C GLY A 16 17.94 14.43 2.45
N GLY A 17 19.02 13.98 3.09
CA GLY A 17 19.18 14.07 4.55
C GLY A 17 19.72 12.81 5.20
N THR A 18 21.04 12.75 5.43
CA THR A 18 21.78 11.74 6.25
C THR A 18 21.10 10.38 6.43
N THR A 19 20.66 9.78 5.33
CA THR A 19 20.23 8.39 5.27
C THR A 19 21.48 7.55 5.05
N MET A 20 21.68 6.52 5.88
CA MET A 20 22.76 5.55 5.66
C MET A 20 22.61 4.98 4.25
N LYS A 21 23.69 4.97 3.47
CA LYS A 21 23.64 4.41 2.11
C LYS A 21 23.25 2.94 2.19
N THR A 22 22.45 2.45 1.25
CA THR A 22 21.96 1.05 1.23
C THR A 22 23.09 0.04 1.39
N ALA A 23 24.22 0.25 0.71
CA ALA A 23 25.41 -0.59 0.82
C ALA A 23 26.02 -0.62 2.25
N ASP A 24 26.01 0.51 2.98
CA ASP A 24 26.52 0.59 4.35
C ASP A 24 25.60 -0.17 5.32
N PHE A 25 24.28 -0.10 5.07
CA PHE A 25 23.29 -0.84 5.84
C PHE A 25 23.41 -2.36 5.62
N GLU A 26 23.57 -2.80 4.37
CA GLU A 26 23.79 -4.21 4.02
C GLU A 26 25.04 -4.79 4.68
N GLN A 27 26.17 -4.06 4.63
CA GLN A 27 27.40 -4.48 5.30
C GLN A 27 27.22 -4.58 6.83
N MET A 28 26.48 -3.64 7.41
CA MET A 28 26.16 -3.68 8.84
C MET A 28 25.31 -4.90 9.18
N VAL A 29 24.24 -5.19 8.43
CA VAL A 29 23.38 -6.36 8.62
C VAL A 29 24.20 -7.64 8.53
N ALA A 30 25.02 -7.81 7.49
CA ALA A 30 25.86 -9.01 7.32
C ALA A 30 26.90 -9.20 8.45
N ARG A 31 27.38 -8.11 9.06
CA ARG A 31 28.22 -8.19 10.26
C ARG A 31 27.42 -8.63 11.49
N LEU A 32 26.23 -8.04 11.68
CA LEU A 32 25.36 -8.32 12.82
C LEU A 32 24.80 -9.75 12.78
N GLU A 33 24.50 -10.29 11.60
CA GLU A 33 24.09 -11.69 11.42
C GLU A 33 25.16 -12.65 11.95
N ARG A 34 26.42 -12.48 11.52
CA ARG A 34 27.56 -13.27 12.03
C ARG A 34 27.75 -13.13 13.53
N GLU A 35 27.44 -11.97 14.10
CA GLU A 35 27.51 -11.75 15.53
C GLU A 35 26.39 -12.48 16.28
N SER A 36 25.17 -12.41 15.76
CA SER A 36 23.99 -13.09 16.29
C SER A 36 24.18 -14.61 16.28
N GLU A 37 24.74 -15.17 15.21
CA GLU A 37 25.05 -16.60 15.09
C GLU A 37 26.11 -17.06 16.10
N ARG A 38 27.17 -16.27 16.31
CA ARG A 38 28.28 -16.64 17.21
C ARG A 38 27.89 -16.58 18.68
N ALA A 39 27.09 -15.59 19.07
CA ALA A 39 26.72 -15.36 20.47
C ALA A 39 25.26 -14.87 20.60
N PRO A 40 24.26 -15.75 20.41
CA PRO A 40 22.84 -15.37 20.37
C PRO A 40 22.37 -14.64 21.64
N GLU A 41 22.75 -15.12 22.82
CA GLU A 41 22.34 -14.53 24.10
C GLU A 41 22.99 -13.16 24.35
N ALA A 42 24.27 -13.01 23.99
CA ALA A 42 24.95 -11.72 24.09
C ALA A 42 24.34 -10.71 23.09
N TYR A 43 23.98 -11.17 21.89
CA TYR A 43 23.33 -10.34 20.89
C TYR A 43 21.94 -9.86 21.36
N LYS A 44 21.13 -10.75 21.95
CA LYS A 44 19.84 -10.38 22.57
C LYS A 44 20.02 -9.33 23.66
N MET A 45 21.04 -9.47 24.51
CA MET A 45 21.37 -8.48 25.53
C MET A 45 21.73 -7.12 24.90
N LYS A 46 22.51 -7.10 23.82
CA LYS A 46 22.81 -5.87 23.07
C LYS A 46 21.55 -5.22 22.52
N VAL A 47 20.64 -5.99 21.91
CA VAL A 47 19.34 -5.48 21.43
C VAL A 47 18.50 -4.93 22.59
N ALA A 48 18.50 -5.60 23.75
CA ALA A 48 17.78 -5.14 24.94
C ALA A 48 18.36 -3.82 25.48
N LEU A 49 19.68 -3.69 25.55
CA LEU A 49 20.36 -2.45 25.95
C LEU A 49 20.10 -1.32 24.96
N LEU A 50 20.07 -1.63 23.66
CA LEU A 50 19.74 -0.65 22.62
C LEU A 50 18.28 -0.19 22.75
N ALA A 51 17.35 -1.14 22.96
CA ALA A 51 15.95 -0.84 23.25
C ALA A 51 15.81 0.07 24.49
N LEU A 52 16.53 -0.22 25.57
CA LEU A 52 16.58 0.62 26.78
C LEU A 52 17.10 2.02 26.47
N ALA A 53 18.17 2.15 25.67
CA ALA A 53 18.68 3.44 25.23
C ALA A 53 17.63 4.24 24.44
N GLY A 54 16.83 3.57 23.61
CA GLY A 54 15.69 4.18 22.93
C GLY A 54 14.63 4.72 23.89
N PHE A 55 14.30 4.00 24.96
CA PHE A 55 13.40 4.50 26.01
C PHE A 55 13.99 5.68 26.78
N VAL A 56 15.28 5.66 27.08
CA VAL A 56 15.96 6.78 27.73
C VAL A 56 15.92 8.01 26.82
N LEU A 57 16.19 7.86 25.53
CA LEU A 57 16.10 8.95 24.56
C LEU A 57 14.67 9.52 24.49
N LEU A 58 13.66 8.66 24.41
CA LEU A 58 12.26 9.08 24.42
C LEU A 58 11.89 9.81 25.72
N ALA A 59 12.31 9.29 26.87
CA ALA A 59 12.10 9.91 28.16
C ALA A 59 12.73 11.31 28.22
N VAL A 60 13.96 11.48 27.73
CA VAL A 60 14.64 12.78 27.65
C VAL A 60 13.85 13.76 26.76
N LEU A 61 13.40 13.32 25.59
CA LEU A 61 12.60 14.16 24.67
C LEU A 61 11.26 14.58 25.30
N LEU A 62 10.56 13.65 25.95
CA LEU A 62 9.30 13.93 26.64
C LEU A 62 9.50 14.80 27.89
N SER A 63 10.59 14.61 28.64
CA SER A 63 10.95 15.46 29.77
C SER A 63 11.27 16.88 29.33
N PHE A 64 11.95 17.06 28.18
CA PHE A 64 12.22 18.39 27.62
C PHE A 64 10.92 19.09 27.21
N ALA A 65 10.01 18.37 26.54
CA ALA A 65 8.68 18.86 26.20
C ALA A 65 7.85 19.21 27.46
N GLY A 66 7.87 18.35 28.46
CA GLY A 66 7.18 18.58 29.73
C GLY A 66 7.72 19.79 30.49
N ALA A 67 9.05 19.92 30.59
CA ALA A 67 9.71 21.06 31.21
C ALA A 67 9.38 22.37 30.48
N GLY A 68 9.40 22.36 29.14
CA GLY A 68 8.95 23.51 28.34
C GLY A 68 7.52 23.92 28.68
N LEU A 69 6.61 22.95 28.85
CA LEU A 69 5.20 23.23 29.17
C LEU A 69 5.06 23.85 30.57
N LEU A 70 5.83 23.35 31.54
CA LEU A 70 5.88 23.91 32.90
C LEU A 70 6.42 25.35 32.91
N VAL A 71 7.44 25.64 32.11
CA VAL A 71 7.98 27.01 31.95
C VAL A 71 6.93 27.93 31.34
N LEU A 72 6.25 27.49 30.27
CA LEU A 72 5.17 28.28 29.64
C LEU A 72 4.01 28.53 30.60
N ALA A 73 3.62 27.53 31.39
CA ALA A 73 2.58 27.66 32.41
C ALA A 73 3.00 28.62 33.53
N GLY A 74 4.25 28.54 34.00
CA GLY A 74 4.82 29.45 34.99
C GLY A 74 4.89 30.90 34.49
N LEU A 75 5.27 31.11 33.23
CA LEU A 75 5.26 32.43 32.59
C LEU A 75 3.84 32.98 32.48
N ALA A 76 2.87 32.17 32.05
CA ALA A 76 1.47 32.55 31.99
C ALA A 76 0.93 32.95 33.37
N TRP A 77 1.23 32.16 34.40
CA TRP A 77 0.86 32.45 35.79
C TRP A 77 1.47 33.77 36.29
N TRP A 78 2.77 33.98 36.05
CA TRP A 78 3.47 35.22 36.41
C TRP A 78 2.86 36.45 35.73
N MET A 79 2.49 36.35 34.44
CA MET A 79 1.83 37.45 33.74
C MET A 79 0.42 37.74 34.28
N ILE A 80 -0.31 36.73 34.75
CA ILE A 80 -1.62 36.91 35.38
C ILE A 80 -1.47 37.58 36.76
N SER A 81 -0.46 37.21 37.54
CA SER A 81 -0.26 37.72 38.90
C SER A 81 0.39 39.11 38.97
N SER A 82 1.02 39.59 37.88
CA SER A 82 1.77 40.86 37.83
C SER A 82 0.95 42.11 37.49
N GLY A 83 -0.38 42.02 37.38
CA GLY A 83 -1.30 43.17 37.21
C GLY A 83 -1.60 43.60 35.75
N GLY A 84 -2.34 44.71 35.59
CA GLY A 84 -3.03 45.09 34.34
C GLY A 84 -2.14 45.34 33.12
N GLY A 85 -0.88 45.77 33.30
CA GLY A 85 0.08 45.95 32.19
C GLY A 85 0.57 44.62 31.61
N ALA A 86 0.71 43.59 32.44
CA ALA A 86 1.07 42.24 32.01
C ALA A 86 -0.10 41.52 31.32
N LEU A 87 -1.35 41.90 31.59
CA LEU A 87 -2.53 41.36 30.92
C LEU A 87 -2.60 41.77 29.43
N ILE A 88 -2.20 43.00 29.10
CA ILE A 88 -2.10 43.46 27.70
C ILE A 88 -0.98 42.72 26.96
N LEU A 89 0.15 42.45 27.65
CA LEU A 89 1.25 41.66 27.11
C LEU A 89 0.83 40.20 26.90
N LEU A 90 0.07 39.61 27.83
CA LEU A 90 -0.51 38.27 27.73
C LEU A 90 -1.50 38.17 26.56
N LEU A 91 -2.30 39.20 26.29
CA LEU A 91 -3.21 39.20 25.13
C LEU A 91 -2.43 39.28 23.79
N LYS A 92 -1.28 39.96 23.76
CA LYS A 92 -0.41 40.05 22.56
C LYS A 92 0.44 38.79 22.36
N LEU A 93 1.07 38.28 23.42
CA LEU A 93 1.95 37.10 23.38
C LEU A 93 1.22 35.78 23.64
N GLY A 94 -0.03 35.81 24.10
CA GLY A 94 -0.83 34.62 24.41
C GLY A 94 -1.04 33.74 23.19
N LYS A 95 -1.18 34.34 22.00
CA LYS A 95 -1.18 33.60 20.73
C LYS A 95 0.10 32.81 20.51
N LEU A 96 1.26 33.39 20.85
CA LEU A 96 2.57 32.73 20.74
C LEU A 96 2.73 31.63 21.79
N LEU A 97 2.27 31.85 23.03
CA LEU A 97 2.28 30.83 24.09
C LEU A 97 1.41 29.63 23.72
N ILE A 98 0.21 29.86 23.19
CA ILE A 98 -0.68 28.80 22.69
C ILE A 98 -0.03 28.08 21.50
N LEU A 99 0.57 28.82 20.56
CA LEU A 99 1.27 28.25 19.41
C LEU A 99 2.44 27.33 19.82
N LEU A 100 3.13 27.62 20.93
CA LEU A 100 4.22 26.80 21.46
C LEU A 100 3.73 25.65 22.37
N ALA A 101 2.74 25.90 23.21
CA ALA A 101 2.22 24.92 24.16
C ALA A 101 1.40 23.83 23.47
N PHE A 102 0.61 24.18 22.46
CA PHE A 102 -0.28 23.25 21.76
C PHE A 102 0.45 22.06 21.09
N PRO A 103 1.50 22.24 20.26
CA PRO A 103 2.23 21.13 19.67
C PRO A 103 2.96 20.27 20.71
N MET A 104 3.46 20.90 21.78
CA MET A 104 4.19 20.21 22.85
C MET A 104 3.25 19.36 23.72
N TRP A 105 2.06 19.88 24.02
CA TRP A 105 0.97 19.12 24.64
C TRP A 105 0.47 18.00 23.73
N PHE A 106 0.29 18.27 22.44
CA PHE A 106 -0.13 17.25 21.48
C PHE A 106 0.89 16.12 21.37
N LEU A 107 2.19 16.44 21.34
CA LEU A 107 3.28 15.45 21.34
C LEU A 107 3.25 14.58 22.59
N LEU A 108 3.11 15.18 23.78
CA LEU A 108 2.97 14.45 25.05
C LEU A 108 1.72 13.56 25.03
N LYS A 109 0.56 14.14 24.71
CA LYS A 109 -0.72 13.42 24.67
C LYS A 109 -0.67 12.26 23.68
N ALA A 110 -0.17 12.47 22.46
CA ALA A 110 -0.07 11.46 21.42
C ALA A 110 0.89 10.34 21.84
N SER A 111 2.05 10.68 22.41
CA SER A 111 3.03 9.71 22.90
C SER A 111 2.47 8.86 24.03
N PHE A 112 1.81 9.48 25.02
CA PHE A 112 1.16 8.73 26.10
C PHE A 112 -0.03 7.90 25.59
N SER A 113 -0.87 8.46 24.72
CA SER A 113 -2.04 7.78 24.19
C SER A 113 -1.63 6.57 23.34
N ALA A 114 -0.56 6.67 22.55
CA ALA A 114 0.01 5.57 21.77
C ALA A 114 0.39 4.35 22.64
N LEU A 115 0.84 4.56 23.88
CA LEU A 115 1.18 3.48 24.82
C LEU A 115 -0.07 2.72 25.33
N PHE A 116 -1.27 3.31 25.20
CA PHE A 116 -2.53 2.77 25.71
C PHE A 116 -3.57 2.46 24.61
N VAL A 117 -3.22 2.59 23.32
CA VAL A 117 -4.13 2.23 22.23
C VAL A 117 -4.47 0.74 22.30
N ARG A 118 -5.78 0.44 22.31
CA ARG A 118 -6.28 -0.93 22.23
C ARG A 118 -6.29 -1.36 20.76
N LEU A 119 -5.55 -2.41 20.45
CA LEU A 119 -5.63 -3.03 19.13
C LEU A 119 -7.02 -3.67 18.93
N PRO A 120 -7.63 -3.55 17.73
CA PRO A 120 -8.86 -4.27 17.42
C PRO A 120 -8.62 -5.78 17.53
N ALA A 121 -9.66 -6.54 17.87
CA ALA A 121 -9.58 -7.99 17.86
C ALA A 121 -9.54 -8.48 16.40
N PRO A 122 -8.77 -9.53 16.08
CA PRO A 122 -8.84 -10.17 14.77
C PRO A 122 -10.26 -10.63 14.45
N THR A 123 -10.65 -10.50 13.19
CA THR A 123 -11.93 -10.96 12.65
C THR A 123 -11.78 -12.33 12.02
N GLY A 124 -12.81 -13.18 12.14
CA GLY A 124 -12.83 -14.53 11.59
C GLY A 124 -13.93 -15.37 12.23
N LEU A 125 -14.19 -16.54 11.67
CA LEU A 125 -15.21 -17.46 12.18
C LEU A 125 -14.65 -18.25 13.37
N PRO A 126 -15.18 -18.07 14.61
CA PRO A 126 -14.64 -18.75 15.77
C PRO A 126 -14.91 -20.26 15.71
N LEU A 127 -13.86 -21.06 15.86
CA LEU A 127 -13.96 -22.51 15.96
C LEU A 127 -14.08 -22.94 17.41
N THR A 128 -15.00 -23.87 17.68
CA THR A 128 -15.15 -24.51 18.99
C THR A 128 -14.54 -25.92 19.00
N ARG A 129 -14.29 -26.45 20.19
CA ARG A 129 -13.75 -27.80 20.39
C ARG A 129 -14.70 -28.88 19.87
N GLU A 130 -16.00 -28.63 19.94
CA GLU A 130 -17.04 -29.51 19.44
C GLU A 130 -17.07 -29.55 17.91
N GLN A 131 -16.79 -28.42 17.26
CA GLN A 131 -16.74 -28.34 15.80
C GLN A 131 -15.48 -28.99 15.20
N ALA A 132 -14.33 -28.87 15.86
CA ALA A 132 -13.04 -29.35 15.34
C ALA A 132 -12.23 -30.11 16.41
N PRO A 133 -12.72 -31.24 16.94
CA PRO A 133 -12.07 -31.94 18.05
C PRO A 133 -10.65 -32.42 17.71
N ALA A 134 -10.42 -32.88 16.48
CA ALA A 134 -9.11 -33.30 15.99
C ALA A 134 -8.11 -32.14 15.96
N LEU A 135 -8.52 -30.96 15.46
CA LEU A 135 -7.71 -29.74 15.51
C LEU A 135 -7.26 -29.44 16.93
N PHE A 136 -8.21 -29.35 17.87
CA PHE A 136 -7.92 -28.93 19.23
C PHE A 136 -7.08 -29.96 19.99
N ALA A 137 -7.24 -31.26 19.72
CA ALA A 137 -6.36 -32.30 20.25
C ALA A 137 -4.92 -32.13 19.73
N ALA A 138 -4.75 -31.85 18.45
CA ALA A 138 -3.44 -31.59 17.84
C ALA A 138 -2.78 -30.32 18.40
N LEU A 139 -3.54 -29.24 18.60
CA LEU A 139 -3.08 -28.00 19.24
C LEU A 139 -2.70 -28.21 20.72
N ASP A 140 -3.46 -29.03 21.46
CA ASP A 140 -3.15 -29.36 22.85
C ASP A 140 -1.87 -30.20 22.95
N ASP A 141 -1.66 -31.13 22.00
CA ASP A 141 -0.42 -31.92 21.94
C ASP A 141 0.80 -31.05 21.61
N MET A 142 0.70 -30.20 20.58
CA MET A 142 1.72 -29.20 20.25
C MET A 142 2.07 -28.35 21.47
N ARG A 143 1.06 -27.81 22.16
CA ARG A 143 1.26 -27.00 23.37
C ARG A 143 2.01 -27.77 24.46
N ARG A 144 1.70 -29.05 24.68
CA ARG A 144 2.39 -29.88 25.68
C ARG A 144 3.86 -30.09 25.31
N ARG A 145 4.14 -30.41 24.04
CA ARG A 145 5.50 -30.70 23.54
C ARG A 145 6.36 -29.43 23.52
N MET A 146 5.82 -28.31 23.05
CA MET A 146 6.51 -27.02 22.94
C MET A 146 6.45 -26.16 24.21
N ARG A 147 5.75 -26.61 25.27
CA ARG A 147 5.63 -25.96 26.58
C ARG A 147 5.19 -24.48 26.54
N GLY A 148 4.35 -24.12 25.58
CA GLY A 148 3.90 -22.74 25.37
C GLY A 148 2.56 -22.38 26.05
N PRO A 149 2.10 -21.13 25.87
CA PRO A 149 0.82 -20.68 26.39
C PRO A 149 -0.37 -21.20 25.56
N ARG A 150 -1.57 -21.23 26.14
CA ARG A 150 -2.78 -21.64 25.42
C ARG A 150 -3.24 -20.59 24.40
N PHE A 151 -3.85 -21.04 23.31
CA PHE A 151 -4.72 -20.20 22.50
C PHE A 151 -6.04 -19.96 23.23
N HIS A 152 -6.51 -18.72 23.20
CA HIS A 152 -7.79 -18.33 23.78
C HIS A 152 -8.91 -18.38 22.75
N HIS A 153 -8.57 -18.10 21.49
CA HIS A 153 -9.48 -18.14 20.36
C HIS A 153 -8.75 -18.78 19.18
N VAL A 154 -9.45 -19.66 18.47
CA VAL A 154 -9.03 -20.19 17.17
C VAL A 154 -10.06 -19.71 16.17
N LEU A 155 -9.64 -18.95 15.17
CA LEU A 155 -10.51 -18.35 14.16
C LEU A 155 -10.16 -18.96 12.81
N LEU A 156 -11.18 -19.37 12.07
CA LEU A 156 -11.08 -19.73 10.66
C LEU A 156 -11.24 -18.46 9.83
N ILE A 157 -10.35 -18.26 8.86
CA ILE A 157 -10.30 -17.07 8.00
C ILE A 157 -10.25 -17.49 6.52
N ASN A 158 -10.50 -16.57 5.59
CA ASN A 158 -10.59 -16.88 4.15
C ASN A 158 -9.29 -16.62 3.37
N GLU A 159 -8.22 -16.24 4.06
CA GLU A 159 -6.93 -15.94 3.49
C GLU A 159 -6.06 -17.21 3.41
N MET A 160 -5.16 -17.27 2.43
CA MET A 160 -4.16 -18.33 2.30
C MET A 160 -3.01 -18.13 3.30
N ASN A 161 -3.33 -18.17 4.60
CA ASN A 161 -2.38 -17.83 5.66
C ASN A 161 -2.69 -18.55 6.98
N ALA A 162 -1.71 -18.62 7.87
CA ALA A 162 -1.91 -18.89 9.28
C ALA A 162 -1.10 -17.90 10.10
N ALA A 163 -1.65 -17.41 11.20
CA ALA A 163 -0.97 -16.40 12.01
C ALA A 163 -1.35 -16.51 13.48
N VAL A 164 -0.41 -16.18 14.36
CA VAL A 164 -0.68 -16.03 15.80
C VAL A 164 -0.66 -14.56 16.19
N VAL A 165 -1.79 -14.08 16.71
CA VAL A 165 -1.93 -12.68 17.15
C VAL A 165 -2.03 -12.61 18.67
N GLN A 166 -1.11 -11.87 19.29
CA GLN A 166 -1.18 -11.54 20.70
C GLN A 166 -1.81 -10.16 20.91
N ARG A 167 -3.02 -10.14 21.47
CA ARG A 167 -3.72 -8.90 21.80
C ARG A 167 -3.51 -8.54 23.28
N PRO A 168 -2.79 -7.46 23.61
CA PRO A 168 -2.70 -7.01 24.99
C PRO A 168 -4.03 -6.38 25.43
N LEU A 169 -4.42 -6.60 26.69
CA LEU A 169 -5.67 -6.07 27.24
C LEU A 169 -5.57 -4.57 27.60
N PHE A 170 -4.38 -4.07 27.97
CA PHE A 170 -4.16 -2.68 28.39
C PHE A 170 -2.88 -2.07 27.75
N GLY A 171 -2.83 -1.98 26.42
CA GLY A 171 -1.69 -1.36 25.71
C GLY A 171 -0.39 -2.14 25.93
N LEU A 172 0.65 -1.51 26.49
CA LEU A 172 1.91 -2.21 26.84
C LEU A 172 1.84 -3.08 28.10
N ILE A 173 0.73 -3.04 28.85
CA ILE A 173 0.59 -3.68 30.17
C ILE A 173 -0.55 -4.73 30.13
N GLY A 174 -0.37 -5.85 30.84
CA GLY A 174 -1.39 -6.88 31.05
C GLY A 174 -1.12 -8.23 30.37
N PHE A 175 -2.00 -9.20 30.63
CA PHE A 175 -1.93 -10.54 30.05
C PHE A 175 -2.46 -10.53 28.61
N PRO A 176 -1.67 -10.93 27.60
CA PRO A 176 -2.15 -10.97 26.22
C PRO A 176 -3.16 -12.10 26.03
N ARG A 177 -4.18 -11.85 25.19
CA ARG A 177 -5.01 -12.92 24.61
C ARG A 177 -4.36 -13.39 23.32
N ASN A 178 -4.13 -14.69 23.24
CA ASN A 178 -3.54 -15.34 22.07
C ASN A 178 -4.66 -15.83 21.13
N TYR A 179 -4.64 -15.36 19.89
CA TYR A 179 -5.52 -15.78 18.81
C TYR A 179 -4.70 -16.59 17.82
N LEU A 180 -5.24 -17.72 17.39
CA LEU A 180 -4.74 -18.47 16.24
C LEU A 180 -5.69 -18.20 15.07
N LEU A 181 -5.16 -17.68 13.97
CA LEU A 181 -5.88 -17.49 12.72
C LEU A 181 -5.47 -18.61 11.78
N LEU A 182 -6.44 -19.35 11.25
CA LEU A 182 -6.23 -20.46 10.32
C LEU A 182 -6.99 -20.17 9.03
N GLY A 183 -6.25 -20.02 7.94
CA GLY A 183 -6.80 -19.89 6.61
C GLY A 183 -7.43 -21.19 6.15
N LEU A 184 -8.74 -21.18 5.87
CA LEU A 184 -9.39 -22.32 5.25
C LEU A 184 -8.69 -22.71 3.94
N PRO A 185 -8.34 -21.79 3.01
CA PRO A 185 -7.61 -22.15 1.80
C PRO A 185 -6.27 -22.84 2.05
N LEU A 186 -5.54 -22.44 3.10
CA LEU A 186 -4.28 -23.08 3.50
C LEU A 186 -4.53 -24.52 3.94
N LEU A 187 -5.50 -24.73 4.83
CA LEU A 187 -5.85 -26.06 5.34
C LEU A 187 -6.34 -27.01 4.24
N GLU A 188 -7.00 -26.49 3.20
CA GLU A 188 -7.42 -27.30 2.04
C GLU A 188 -6.25 -27.76 1.17
N SER A 189 -5.12 -27.04 1.21
CA SER A 189 -3.98 -27.28 0.32
C SER A 189 -2.86 -28.11 0.94
N ALA A 190 -2.84 -28.22 2.26
CA ALA A 190 -1.76 -28.82 3.03
C ALA A 190 -2.22 -30.13 3.67
N THR A 191 -1.28 -31.07 3.85
CA THR A 191 -1.52 -32.25 4.69
C THR A 191 -1.59 -31.84 6.18
N PRO A 192 -2.13 -32.69 7.07
CA PRO A 192 -2.16 -32.38 8.51
C PRO A 192 -0.78 -32.06 9.11
N ASP A 193 0.27 -32.78 8.68
CA ASP A 193 1.64 -32.54 9.16
C ASP A 193 2.22 -31.24 8.59
N GLU A 194 1.94 -30.93 7.33
CA GLU A 194 2.35 -29.65 6.73
C GLU A 194 1.65 -28.46 7.41
N ALA A 195 0.34 -28.56 7.62
CA ALA A 195 -0.43 -27.54 8.33
C ALA A 195 0.04 -27.41 9.79
N MET A 196 0.33 -28.53 10.47
CA MET A 196 0.89 -28.49 11.82
C MET A 196 2.28 -27.85 11.84
N ALA A 197 3.12 -28.06 10.82
CA ALA A 197 4.41 -27.39 10.73
C ALA A 197 4.27 -25.87 10.66
N VAL A 198 3.32 -25.37 9.86
CA VAL A 198 3.02 -23.93 9.78
C VAL A 198 2.51 -23.41 11.13
N VAL A 199 1.55 -24.10 11.75
CA VAL A 199 1.01 -23.69 13.07
C VAL A 199 2.10 -23.74 14.15
N ALA A 200 2.98 -24.74 14.12
CA ALA A 200 4.09 -24.88 15.06
C ALA A 200 5.15 -23.78 14.87
N HIS A 201 5.42 -23.37 13.62
CA HIS A 201 6.26 -22.21 13.34
C HIS A 201 5.68 -20.94 13.98
N GLU A 202 4.40 -20.65 13.70
CA GLU A 202 3.70 -19.50 14.28
C GLU A 202 3.63 -19.57 15.81
N TYR A 203 3.48 -20.78 16.36
CA TYR A 203 3.51 -21.01 17.79
C TYR A 203 4.91 -20.90 18.40
N GLY A 204 5.97 -21.18 17.64
CA GLY A 204 7.36 -20.99 18.05
C GLY A 204 7.65 -19.53 18.42
N HIS A 205 7.10 -18.59 17.66
CA HIS A 205 7.12 -17.16 17.98
C HIS A 205 6.43 -16.83 19.31
N LEU A 206 5.42 -17.62 19.70
CA LEU A 206 4.64 -17.44 20.93
C LEU A 206 5.25 -18.15 22.16
N ALA A 207 5.75 -19.37 21.99
CA ALA A 207 6.13 -20.29 23.06
C ALA A 207 7.55 -20.06 23.60
N GLY A 208 8.48 -19.54 22.79
CA GLY A 208 9.82 -19.24 23.27
C GLY A 208 9.81 -18.23 24.41
N ALA A 209 10.76 -18.32 25.35
CA ALA A 209 11.04 -17.24 26.33
C ALA A 209 11.19 -15.86 25.65
N HIS A 210 11.48 -15.89 24.35
CA HIS A 210 11.65 -14.79 23.42
C HIS A 210 10.36 -14.22 22.84
N GLY A 211 9.19 -14.87 22.91
CA GLY A 211 7.96 -14.36 22.27
C GLY A 211 7.49 -13.02 22.84
N ARG A 212 7.59 -12.85 24.16
CA ARG A 212 7.30 -11.56 24.83
C ARG A 212 8.33 -10.48 24.48
N PHE A 213 9.60 -10.86 24.36
CA PHE A 213 10.70 -9.96 24.03
C PHE A 213 10.65 -9.54 22.56
N GLY A 214 10.49 -10.48 21.63
CA GLY A 214 10.29 -10.24 20.20
C GLY A 214 9.06 -9.38 19.93
N ALA A 215 7.91 -9.71 20.51
CA ALA A 215 6.71 -8.89 20.38
C ALA A 215 6.89 -7.48 20.98
N PHE A 216 7.67 -7.35 22.07
CA PHE A 216 8.04 -6.05 22.63
C PHE A 216 8.96 -5.24 21.71
N ILE A 217 10.00 -5.87 21.14
CA ILE A 217 10.90 -5.25 20.18
C ILE A 217 10.16 -4.84 18.91
N TYR A 218 9.25 -5.66 18.41
CA TYR A 218 8.37 -5.33 17.28
C TYR A 218 7.52 -4.10 17.57
N ARG A 219 6.84 -4.04 18.73
CA ARG A 219 6.08 -2.86 19.14
C ARG A 219 6.96 -1.62 19.29
N LEU A 220 8.17 -1.78 19.83
CA LEU A 220 9.12 -0.69 19.97
C LEU A 220 9.57 -0.15 18.61
N ARG A 221 9.76 -1.02 17.62
CA ARG A 221 10.05 -0.64 16.24
C ARG A 221 8.91 0.15 15.61
N LEU A 222 7.66 -0.29 15.78
CA LEU A 222 6.47 0.45 15.31
C LEU A 222 6.35 1.84 15.97
N SER A 223 6.59 1.92 17.28
CA SER A 223 6.62 3.19 18.00
C SER A 223 7.71 4.12 17.46
N TRP A 224 8.91 3.59 17.19
CA TRP A 224 10.00 4.36 16.59
C TRP A 224 9.71 4.81 15.16
N GLY A 225 9.06 3.98 14.34
CA GLY A 225 8.60 4.38 13.00
C GLY A 225 7.61 5.54 13.06
N THR A 226 6.66 5.49 14.01
CA THR A 226 5.74 6.60 14.28
C THR A 226 6.48 7.86 14.73
N ILE A 227 7.46 7.75 15.65
CA ILE A 227 8.28 8.87 16.11
C ILE A 227 9.09 9.47 14.97
N GLN A 228 9.68 8.63 14.11
CA GLN A 228 10.43 9.06 12.93
C GLN A 228 9.54 9.83 11.95
N ALA A 229 8.35 9.31 11.64
CA ALA A 229 7.38 10.00 10.80
C ALA A 229 6.93 11.35 11.39
N ILE A 230 6.74 11.43 12.70
CA ILE A 230 6.45 12.71 13.38
C ILE A 230 7.66 13.66 13.31
N ALA A 231 8.87 13.14 13.49
CA ALA A 231 10.11 13.91 13.45
C ALA A 231 10.42 14.47 12.05
N GLU A 232 9.98 13.80 10.99
CA GLU A 232 10.09 14.29 9.62
C GLU A 232 9.33 15.61 9.39
N HIS A 233 8.23 15.81 10.11
CA HIS A 233 7.46 17.05 10.09
C HIS A 233 8.02 18.16 10.99
N TRP A 234 9.07 17.90 11.79
CA TRP A 234 9.70 18.92 12.64
C TRP A 234 10.57 19.88 11.83
N SER A 235 9.99 21.02 11.46
CA SER A 235 10.69 22.10 10.76
C SER A 235 11.31 23.14 11.70
N GLY A 236 12.32 23.88 11.22
CA GLY A 236 13.00 24.93 11.98
C GLY A 236 14.26 24.47 12.74
N TRP A 237 14.86 25.38 13.52
CA TRP A 237 16.14 25.12 14.20
C TRP A 237 16.00 24.13 15.38
N SER A 238 14.94 24.26 16.18
CA SER A 238 14.61 23.34 17.27
C SER A 238 14.21 21.96 16.76
N GLY A 239 13.43 21.90 15.67
CA GLY A 239 13.08 20.64 15.00
C GLY A 239 14.29 19.86 14.51
N ARG A 240 15.26 20.54 13.88
CA ARG A 240 16.53 19.92 13.46
C ARG A 240 17.35 19.36 14.62
N LEU A 241 17.35 20.02 15.78
CA LEU A 241 18.08 19.55 16.96
C LEU A 241 17.44 18.27 17.53
N LEU A 242 16.10 18.21 17.57
CA LEU A 242 15.35 17.06 18.07
C LEU A 242 15.36 15.88 17.09
N ARG A 243 15.49 16.14 15.78
CA ARG A 243 15.54 15.11 14.72
C ARG A 243 16.87 14.35 14.68
N LYS A 244 18.00 15.03 14.88
CA LYS A 244 19.36 14.42 14.84
C LYS A 244 19.52 13.11 15.64
N PRO A 245 19.11 13.03 16.93
CA PRO A 245 19.26 11.79 17.68
C PRO A 245 18.34 10.67 17.16
N VAL A 246 17.18 11.01 16.59
CA VAL A 246 16.24 10.04 16.00
C VAL A 246 16.80 9.48 14.69
N ASP A 247 17.26 10.34 13.79
CA ASP A 247 17.86 9.95 12.51
C ASP A 247 19.12 9.11 12.70
N TRP A 248 19.86 9.35 13.78
CA TRP A 248 21.00 8.52 14.16
C TRP A 248 20.57 7.18 14.77
N TYR A 249 19.61 7.16 15.70
CA TYR A 249 19.26 5.93 16.43
C TYR A 249 18.44 4.95 15.60
N ALA A 250 17.44 5.44 14.86
CA ALA A 250 16.46 4.61 14.14
C ALA A 250 17.09 3.58 13.18
N PRO A 251 18.02 3.93 12.28
CA PRO A 251 18.55 2.97 11.33
C PRO A 251 19.44 1.91 12.00
N TYR A 252 20.15 2.24 13.07
CA TYR A 252 20.90 1.27 13.86
C TYR A 252 19.95 0.32 14.60
N PHE A 253 18.95 0.85 15.30
CA PHE A 253 17.96 0.02 15.99
C PHE A 253 17.23 -0.93 15.02
N ASN A 254 16.85 -0.43 13.84
CA ASN A 254 16.23 -1.24 12.79
C ASN A 254 17.16 -2.38 12.34
N ALA A 255 18.45 -2.13 12.07
CA ALA A 255 19.37 -3.19 11.67
C ALA A 255 19.57 -4.27 12.75
N TYR A 256 19.73 -3.85 14.01
CA TYR A 256 19.94 -4.80 15.11
C TYR A 256 18.71 -5.69 15.35
N THR A 257 17.52 -5.09 15.34
CA THR A 257 16.26 -5.80 15.55
C THR A 257 15.86 -6.65 14.34
N PHE A 258 16.25 -6.24 13.13
CA PHE A 258 16.07 -7.01 11.91
C PHE A 258 16.81 -8.36 11.96
N VAL A 259 18.08 -8.35 12.33
CA VAL A 259 18.86 -9.60 12.49
C VAL A 259 18.28 -10.49 13.58
N LEU A 260 17.81 -9.91 14.69
CA LEU A 260 17.13 -10.68 15.74
C LEU A 260 15.84 -11.34 15.22
N ALA A 261 15.07 -10.65 14.36
CA ALA A 261 13.88 -11.22 13.75
C ALA A 261 14.22 -12.43 12.87
N ARG A 262 15.24 -12.32 12.00
CA ARG A 262 15.73 -13.45 11.19
C ARG A 262 16.19 -14.64 12.03
N ALA A 263 16.89 -14.39 13.14
CA ALA A 263 17.30 -15.44 14.06
C ALA A 263 16.10 -16.16 14.73
N ASN A 264 15.01 -15.43 15.00
CA ASN A 264 13.78 -16.01 15.54
C ASN A 264 13.05 -16.88 14.50
N GLU A 265 13.08 -16.52 13.22
CA GLU A 265 12.51 -17.33 12.13
C GLU A 265 13.18 -18.71 12.05
N TYR A 266 14.52 -18.78 12.10
CA TYR A 266 15.23 -20.06 12.13
C TYR A 266 14.92 -20.89 13.38
N GLN A 267 14.74 -20.25 14.53
CA GLN A 267 14.33 -20.93 15.76
C GLN A 267 12.92 -21.49 15.66
N ALA A 268 11.98 -20.74 15.06
CA ALA A 268 10.62 -21.19 14.82
C ALA A 268 10.58 -22.36 13.82
N ASP A 269 11.37 -22.31 12.75
CA ASP A 269 11.54 -23.41 11.79
C ASP A 269 12.10 -24.67 12.45
N ALA A 270 13.14 -24.52 13.28
CA ALA A 270 13.72 -25.63 14.02
C ALA A 270 12.71 -26.25 15.02
N ALA A 271 11.93 -25.42 15.72
CA ALA A 271 10.92 -25.88 16.65
C ALA A 271 9.76 -26.62 15.94
N ALA A 272 9.35 -26.14 14.77
CA ALA A 272 8.39 -26.83 13.91
C ALA A 272 8.95 -28.18 13.44
N ALA A 273 10.20 -28.22 12.98
CA ALA A 273 10.88 -29.44 12.56
C ALA A 273 11.08 -30.45 13.70
N GLU A 274 11.30 -30.00 14.93
CA GLU A 274 11.35 -30.88 16.12
C GLU A 274 9.99 -31.52 16.42
N LEU A 275 8.89 -30.79 16.17
CA LEU A 275 7.54 -31.27 16.42
C LEU A 275 7.04 -32.28 15.38
N VAL A 276 7.15 -31.92 14.09
CA VAL A 276 6.57 -32.69 12.95
C VAL A 276 7.61 -33.46 12.14
N GLY A 277 8.90 -33.25 12.39
CA GLY A 277 10.00 -33.79 11.60
C GLY A 277 10.50 -32.83 10.50
N PRO A 278 11.80 -32.89 10.14
CA PRO A 278 12.41 -31.98 9.17
C PRO A 278 11.84 -32.13 7.76
N ALA A 279 11.44 -33.35 7.36
CA ALA A 279 10.83 -33.61 6.06
C ALA A 279 9.47 -32.90 5.92
N ALA A 280 8.59 -33.03 6.93
CA ALA A 280 7.28 -32.38 6.94
C ALA A 280 7.42 -30.85 7.02
N ALA A 281 8.33 -30.33 7.84
CA ALA A 281 8.60 -28.90 7.93
C ALA A 281 9.11 -28.31 6.61
N ALA A 282 10.05 -28.99 5.94
CA ALA A 282 10.53 -28.57 4.63
C ALA A 282 9.44 -28.69 3.55
N SER A 283 8.60 -29.73 3.62
CA SER A 283 7.43 -29.88 2.74
C SER A 283 6.47 -28.72 2.90
N ALA A 284 6.15 -28.34 4.14
CA ALA A 284 5.27 -27.22 4.44
C ALA A 284 5.79 -25.88 3.90
N LEU A 285 7.08 -25.59 4.07
CA LEU A 285 7.70 -24.37 3.52
C LEU A 285 7.56 -24.28 2.00
N LYS A 286 7.76 -25.40 1.30
CA LYS A 286 7.55 -25.47 -0.15
C LYS A 286 6.07 -25.36 -0.51
N ARG A 287 5.21 -26.09 0.22
CA ARG A 287 3.75 -26.13 0.02
C ARG A 287 3.15 -24.75 0.05
N VAL A 288 3.42 -23.97 1.09
CA VAL A 288 2.83 -22.64 1.27
C VAL A 288 3.12 -21.74 0.08
N ASN A 289 4.34 -21.79 -0.47
CA ASN A 289 4.72 -21.00 -1.63
C ASN A 289 4.05 -21.48 -2.93
N ILE A 290 3.99 -22.79 -3.16
CA ILE A 290 3.35 -23.38 -4.34
C ILE A 290 1.83 -23.14 -4.31
N SER A 291 1.19 -23.47 -3.18
CA SER A 291 -0.26 -23.30 -3.02
C SER A 291 -0.67 -21.83 -2.99
N GLY A 292 0.20 -20.93 -2.51
CA GLY A 292 -0.01 -19.48 -2.63
C GLY A 292 -0.12 -19.03 -4.09
N GLY A 293 0.87 -19.38 -4.92
CA GLY A 293 0.82 -19.08 -6.36
C GLY A 293 -0.39 -19.73 -7.07
N SER A 294 -0.77 -20.94 -6.67
CA SER A 294 -1.97 -21.60 -7.19
C SER A 294 -3.26 -20.91 -6.76
N TYR A 295 -3.35 -20.42 -5.51
CA TYR A 295 -4.51 -19.71 -5.00
C TYR A 295 -4.68 -18.36 -5.68
N ASP A 296 -3.58 -17.63 -5.91
CA ASP A 296 -3.59 -16.35 -6.62
C ASP A 296 -4.09 -16.52 -8.06
N ARG A 297 -3.63 -17.57 -8.77
CA ARG A 297 -4.15 -17.92 -10.10
C ARG A 297 -5.64 -18.26 -10.06
N PHE A 298 -6.06 -19.07 -9.09
CA PHE A 298 -7.46 -19.44 -8.91
C PHE A 298 -8.35 -18.21 -8.69
N LEU A 299 -7.96 -17.30 -7.79
CA LEU A 299 -8.70 -16.05 -7.57
C LEU A 299 -8.67 -15.14 -8.80
N THR A 300 -7.56 -15.08 -9.52
CA THR A 300 -7.46 -14.30 -10.77
C THR A 300 -8.45 -14.79 -11.81
N GLU A 301 -8.50 -16.10 -12.08
CA GLU A 301 -9.46 -16.67 -13.03
C GLU A 301 -10.90 -16.50 -12.56
N LEU A 302 -11.14 -16.61 -11.26
CA LEU A 302 -12.46 -16.35 -10.68
C LEU A 302 -12.90 -14.90 -10.91
N PHE A 303 -12.06 -13.91 -10.60
CA PHE A 303 -12.44 -12.51 -10.76
C PHE A 303 -12.65 -12.14 -12.23
N LYS A 304 -12.07 -12.86 -13.19
CA LYS A 304 -12.41 -12.67 -14.61
C LYS A 304 -13.88 -12.97 -14.90
N THR A 305 -14.56 -13.82 -14.13
CA THR A 305 -15.98 -14.11 -14.36
C THR A 305 -16.88 -12.89 -14.07
N THR A 306 -16.39 -11.84 -13.40
CA THR A 306 -17.12 -10.56 -13.27
C THR A 306 -17.46 -9.95 -14.63
N ARG A 307 -16.75 -10.33 -15.71
CA ARG A 307 -17.02 -9.88 -17.07
C ARG A 307 -18.38 -10.36 -17.60
N SER A 308 -18.87 -11.50 -17.11
CA SER A 308 -20.10 -12.16 -17.56
C SER A 308 -21.13 -12.40 -16.46
N GLU A 309 -20.70 -12.45 -15.20
CA GLU A 309 -21.52 -12.81 -14.04
C GLU A 309 -21.67 -11.64 -13.07
N ASN A 310 -22.91 -11.30 -12.72
CA ASN A 310 -23.24 -10.16 -11.85
C ASN A 310 -23.14 -10.45 -10.34
N SER A 311 -22.79 -11.69 -9.98
CA SER A 311 -22.70 -12.15 -8.60
C SER A 311 -21.54 -13.14 -8.44
N PRO A 312 -20.86 -13.14 -7.29
CA PRO A 312 -19.82 -14.11 -6.99
C PRO A 312 -20.43 -15.52 -6.84
N PRO A 313 -19.65 -16.58 -7.16
CA PRO A 313 -20.12 -17.95 -7.06
C PRO A 313 -20.53 -18.31 -5.62
N GLU A 314 -21.42 -19.29 -5.52
CA GLU A 314 -21.94 -19.76 -4.23
C GLU A 314 -21.04 -20.80 -3.56
N ASP A 315 -19.98 -21.25 -4.24
CA ASP A 315 -19.17 -22.41 -3.87
C ASP A 315 -17.65 -22.18 -3.95
N LEU A 316 -17.14 -20.95 -3.73
CA LEU A 316 -15.69 -20.63 -3.76
C LEU A 316 -14.87 -21.59 -2.89
N ALA A 317 -15.24 -21.76 -1.62
CA ALA A 317 -14.50 -22.62 -0.69
C ALA A 317 -14.45 -24.08 -1.17
N GLU A 318 -15.53 -24.60 -1.76
CA GLU A 318 -15.56 -25.95 -2.31
C GLU A 318 -14.79 -26.07 -3.63
N ARG A 319 -14.87 -25.06 -4.51
CA ARG A 319 -14.07 -24.99 -5.75
C ARG A 319 -12.59 -24.97 -5.42
N TRP A 320 -12.18 -24.18 -4.43
CA TRP A 320 -10.81 -24.16 -3.99
C TRP A 320 -10.39 -25.51 -3.40
N ALA A 321 -11.19 -26.11 -2.51
CA ALA A 321 -10.89 -27.44 -1.97
C ALA A 321 -10.65 -28.47 -3.09
N ARG A 322 -11.52 -28.52 -4.10
CA ARG A 322 -11.34 -29.39 -5.27
C ARG A 322 -10.08 -29.05 -6.07
N THR A 323 -9.77 -27.78 -6.23
CA THR A 323 -8.59 -27.30 -6.99
C THR A 323 -7.30 -27.62 -6.23
N ALA A 324 -7.29 -27.44 -4.92
CA ALA A 324 -6.15 -27.66 -4.05
C ALA A 324 -5.81 -29.15 -3.90
N SER A 325 -6.82 -30.02 -3.90
CA SER A 325 -6.64 -31.49 -3.90
C SER A 325 -6.35 -32.06 -5.29
N ALA A 326 -6.55 -31.30 -6.37
CA ALA A 326 -6.27 -31.77 -7.71
C ALA A 326 -4.74 -31.76 -7.96
N PRO A 327 -4.19 -32.80 -8.60
CA PRO A 327 -2.78 -32.80 -9.00
C PRO A 327 -2.48 -31.58 -9.89
N GLN A 328 -1.58 -30.72 -9.43
CA GLN A 328 -1.07 -29.63 -10.26
C GLN A 328 -0.13 -30.19 -11.33
N THR A 329 -0.01 -29.48 -12.45
CA THR A 329 0.99 -29.86 -13.45
C THR A 329 2.39 -29.65 -12.86
N PRO A 330 3.32 -30.62 -13.00
CA PRO A 330 4.68 -30.50 -12.46
C PRO A 330 5.39 -29.21 -12.89
N ALA A 331 5.08 -28.71 -14.10
CA ALA A 331 5.60 -27.45 -14.62
C ALA A 331 5.16 -26.23 -13.80
N LEU A 332 3.89 -26.15 -13.38
CA LEU A 332 3.40 -25.03 -12.58
C LEU A 332 3.94 -25.07 -11.16
N SER A 333 3.98 -26.25 -10.53
CA SER A 333 4.54 -26.39 -9.18
C SER A 333 6.03 -26.07 -9.15
N SER A 334 6.77 -26.48 -10.18
CA SER A 334 8.20 -26.11 -10.31
C SER A 334 8.36 -24.61 -10.55
N LYS A 335 7.53 -24.01 -11.42
CA LYS A 335 7.54 -22.57 -11.66
C LYS A 335 7.33 -21.75 -10.38
N ASP A 336 6.33 -22.10 -9.58
CA ASP A 336 6.03 -21.39 -8.34
C ASP A 336 7.15 -21.57 -7.30
N LEU A 337 7.70 -22.78 -7.18
CA LEU A 337 8.80 -23.06 -6.28
C LEU A 337 10.10 -22.35 -6.70
N ASP A 338 10.44 -22.38 -7.99
CA ASP A 338 11.61 -21.70 -8.53
C ASP A 338 11.50 -20.18 -8.35
N ALA A 339 10.32 -19.60 -8.59
CA ALA A 339 10.06 -18.19 -8.33
C ALA A 339 10.24 -17.85 -6.83
N ALA A 340 9.76 -18.72 -5.93
CA ALA A 340 9.95 -18.54 -4.49
C ALA A 340 11.42 -18.70 -4.04
N LEU A 341 12.18 -19.61 -4.66
CA LEU A 341 13.61 -19.84 -4.39
C LEU A 341 14.54 -18.77 -4.98
N ALA A 342 14.08 -18.05 -6.00
CA ALA A 342 14.80 -16.96 -6.66
C ALA A 342 14.55 -15.60 -6.00
N ARG A 343 13.55 -15.49 -5.11
CA ARG A 343 13.27 -14.24 -4.38
C ARG A 343 14.41 -13.94 -3.41
N ASP A 344 15.17 -12.88 -3.70
CA ASP A 344 16.13 -12.34 -2.76
C ASP A 344 15.39 -11.64 -1.61
N PRO A 345 15.84 -11.81 -0.36
CA PRO A 345 15.23 -11.13 0.76
C PRO A 345 15.62 -9.66 0.68
N GLY A 346 14.70 -8.80 0.27
CA GLY A 346 14.94 -7.37 0.14
C GLY A 346 15.45 -6.75 1.45
N VAL A 347 16.06 -5.57 1.37
CA VAL A 347 16.65 -4.86 2.53
C VAL A 347 15.63 -4.56 3.64
N ALA A 348 14.33 -4.57 3.32
CA ALA A 348 13.22 -4.41 4.25
C ALA A 348 12.50 -5.71 4.64
N ASP A 349 12.81 -6.85 4.00
CA ASP A 349 12.16 -8.14 4.27
C ASP A 349 12.70 -8.76 5.56
N THR A 350 11.86 -8.75 6.59
CA THR A 350 12.20 -9.27 7.93
C THR A 350 12.34 -10.78 7.98
N HIS A 351 11.95 -11.49 6.92
CA HIS A 351 12.07 -12.94 6.84
C HIS A 351 13.31 -13.35 6.01
N PRO A 352 14.02 -14.41 6.41
CA PRO A 352 15.00 -15.04 5.54
C PRO A 352 14.33 -15.63 4.28
N SER A 353 15.07 -15.70 3.18
CA SER A 353 14.59 -16.34 1.94
C SER A 353 14.21 -17.81 2.16
N LEU A 354 13.31 -18.33 1.33
CA LEU A 354 12.92 -19.74 1.34
C LEU A 354 14.16 -20.66 1.24
N ARG A 355 15.12 -20.29 0.38
CA ARG A 355 16.38 -21.01 0.20
C ARG A 355 17.20 -21.09 1.50
N GLN A 356 17.32 -19.99 2.23
CA GLN A 356 18.04 -19.96 3.51
C GLN A 356 17.35 -20.83 4.57
N ARG A 357 16.01 -20.74 4.67
CA ARG A 357 15.21 -21.52 5.63
C ARG A 357 15.31 -23.02 5.37
N LEU A 358 15.17 -23.45 4.11
CA LEU A 358 15.31 -24.86 3.73
C LEU A 358 16.72 -25.41 4.01
N ARG A 359 17.78 -24.62 3.75
CA ARG A 359 19.17 -25.01 4.10
C ARG A 359 19.38 -25.10 5.61
N ALA A 360 18.78 -24.20 6.39
CA ALA A 360 18.83 -24.26 7.85
C ALA A 360 18.15 -25.52 8.41
N LEU A 361 17.16 -26.07 7.71
CA LEU A 361 16.56 -27.39 8.00
C LEU A 361 17.40 -28.59 7.53
N GLY A 362 18.57 -28.36 6.92
CA GLY A 362 19.51 -29.40 6.52
C GLY A 362 19.28 -29.97 5.11
N LEU A 363 18.48 -29.33 4.26
CA LEU A 363 18.27 -29.80 2.89
C LEU A 363 19.50 -29.50 2.01
N ALA A 364 19.87 -30.49 1.19
CA ALA A 364 20.90 -30.32 0.17
C ALA A 364 20.38 -29.48 -1.01
N ASP A 365 21.27 -28.79 -1.73
CA ASP A 365 20.89 -27.92 -2.86
C ASP A 365 20.09 -28.65 -3.95
N THR A 366 20.39 -29.93 -4.19
CA THR A 366 19.66 -30.78 -5.14
C THR A 366 18.22 -31.07 -4.73
N GLN A 367 17.89 -30.95 -3.45
CA GLN A 367 16.55 -31.19 -2.91
C GLN A 367 15.71 -29.92 -2.82
N LEU A 368 16.31 -28.73 -2.99
CA LEU A 368 15.60 -27.46 -2.81
C LEU A 368 14.52 -27.24 -3.87
N THR A 369 14.84 -27.54 -5.13
CA THR A 369 13.97 -27.33 -6.30
C THR A 369 12.96 -28.44 -6.51
N LEU A 370 13.03 -29.53 -5.73
CA LEU A 370 12.07 -30.62 -5.83
C LEU A 370 10.79 -30.23 -5.08
N PRO A 371 9.60 -30.25 -5.71
CA PRO A 371 8.35 -30.03 -5.01
C PRO A 371 8.09 -31.15 -3.99
N PRO A 372 7.17 -30.94 -3.02
CA PRO A 372 6.69 -31.99 -2.14
C PRO A 372 6.32 -33.30 -2.89
N PRO A 373 6.63 -34.50 -2.33
CA PRO A 373 6.44 -35.76 -3.04
C PRO A 373 5.03 -36.01 -3.57
N ASP A 374 4.00 -35.61 -2.81
CA ASP A 374 2.58 -35.71 -3.18
C ASP A 374 2.16 -34.73 -4.28
N LEU A 375 2.93 -33.65 -4.52
CA LEU A 375 2.75 -32.75 -5.67
C LEU A 375 3.61 -33.16 -6.88
N ALA A 376 4.75 -33.82 -6.64
CA ALA A 376 5.68 -34.23 -7.68
C ALA A 376 5.15 -35.40 -8.53
N ALA A 377 4.38 -36.29 -7.92
CA ALA A 377 3.85 -37.49 -8.56
C ALA A 377 2.61 -37.19 -9.42
N GLY A 378 2.81 -36.49 -10.54
CA GLY A 378 1.78 -36.32 -11.58
C GLY A 378 1.43 -37.62 -12.36
N GLY A 379 1.58 -38.81 -11.78
CA GLY A 379 1.40 -40.08 -12.51
C GLY A 379 1.31 -41.33 -11.63
N ALA A 380 0.23 -42.07 -11.83
CA ALA A 380 0.09 -43.54 -11.76
C ALA A 380 0.45 -44.32 -10.48
N SER A 381 0.76 -43.70 -9.35
CA SER A 381 0.86 -44.43 -8.06
C SER A 381 0.31 -43.65 -6.88
N HIS A 382 -0.88 -43.07 -7.04
CA HIS A 382 -1.83 -43.02 -5.94
C HIS A 382 -2.77 -44.23 -6.09
N PRO A 383 -2.67 -45.26 -5.25
CA PRO A 383 -3.89 -45.99 -4.91
C PRO A 383 -4.83 -44.92 -4.34
N ALA A 384 -5.97 -44.69 -4.98
CA ALA A 384 -7.06 -43.86 -4.48
C ALA A 384 -7.71 -44.46 -3.20
N THR A 385 -6.90 -45.13 -2.37
CA THR A 385 -7.27 -45.95 -1.23
C THR A 385 -6.27 -45.84 -0.09
N ASP A 386 -5.26 -44.97 -0.14
CA ASP A 386 -4.49 -44.63 1.07
C ASP A 386 -5.23 -43.52 1.84
N PRO A 387 -5.82 -43.78 3.02
CA PRO A 387 -6.57 -42.80 3.82
C PRO A 387 -5.71 -41.67 4.40
N GLY A 388 -4.46 -41.53 3.94
CA GLY A 388 -3.49 -40.52 4.37
C GLY A 388 -3.42 -39.26 3.48
N SER A 389 -4.17 -39.18 2.38
CA SER A 389 -4.16 -38.01 1.47
C SER A 389 -5.30 -37.01 1.71
N ASP A 390 -5.85 -37.00 2.93
CA ASP A 390 -6.86 -36.03 3.33
C ASP A 390 -6.21 -34.67 3.63
N SER A 391 -6.82 -33.57 3.20
CA SER A 391 -6.34 -32.22 3.53
C SER A 391 -6.42 -31.97 5.03
N ALA A 392 -5.61 -31.05 5.55
CA ALA A 392 -5.71 -30.65 6.95
C ALA A 392 -7.14 -30.15 7.27
N ALA A 393 -7.84 -29.52 6.33
CA ALA A 393 -9.22 -29.10 6.50
C ALA A 393 -10.16 -30.30 6.73
N THR A 394 -10.08 -31.36 5.94
CA THR A 394 -10.94 -32.53 6.10
C THR A 394 -10.63 -33.30 7.38
N VAL A 395 -9.34 -33.47 7.73
CA VAL A 395 -8.93 -34.18 8.95
C VAL A 395 -9.26 -33.39 10.21
N TRP A 396 -8.90 -32.11 10.26
CA TRP A 396 -9.01 -31.30 11.47
C TRP A 396 -10.43 -30.80 11.75
N LEU A 397 -11.16 -30.42 10.71
CA LEU A 397 -12.54 -29.92 10.83
C LEU A 397 -13.57 -31.06 10.77
N GLY A 398 -13.18 -32.22 10.22
CA GLY A 398 -14.00 -33.43 10.21
C GLY A 398 -15.40 -33.20 9.64
N ALA A 399 -16.41 -33.66 10.36
CA ALA A 399 -17.82 -33.52 9.97
C ALA A 399 -18.28 -32.05 9.80
N SER A 400 -17.60 -31.09 10.44
CA SER A 400 -17.97 -29.67 10.36
C SER A 400 -17.47 -28.99 9.09
N VAL A 401 -16.55 -29.60 8.33
CA VAL A 401 -15.87 -28.95 7.20
C VAL A 401 -16.85 -28.37 6.18
N ALA A 402 -17.92 -29.09 5.85
CA ALA A 402 -18.93 -28.63 4.89
C ALA A 402 -19.72 -27.42 5.40
N THR A 403 -20.04 -27.37 6.69
CA THR A 403 -20.74 -26.24 7.31
C THR A 403 -19.83 -25.02 7.39
N LEU A 404 -18.58 -25.20 7.84
CA LEU A 404 -17.60 -24.13 7.95
C LEU A 404 -17.24 -23.53 6.59
N ARG A 405 -17.12 -24.35 5.54
CA ARG A 405 -16.97 -23.89 4.14
C ARG A 405 -18.11 -22.97 3.74
N ARG A 406 -19.37 -23.34 3.99
CA ARG A 406 -20.54 -22.50 3.66
C ARG A 406 -20.58 -21.19 4.44
N GLU A 407 -20.19 -21.19 5.72
CA GLU A 407 -20.17 -19.98 6.54
C GLU A 407 -19.08 -18.99 6.05
N ILE A 408 -17.86 -19.48 5.84
CA ILE A 408 -16.76 -18.67 5.27
C ILE A 408 -17.12 -18.16 3.88
N GLN A 409 -17.72 -19.00 3.05
CA GLN A 409 -18.23 -18.63 1.73
C GLN A 409 -19.20 -17.46 1.81
N GLN A 410 -20.19 -17.55 2.69
CA GLN A 410 -21.22 -16.53 2.80
C GLN A 410 -20.64 -15.20 3.27
N GLN A 411 -19.71 -15.24 4.22
CA GLN A 411 -18.99 -14.05 4.67
C GLN A 411 -18.22 -13.40 3.52
N TRP A 412 -17.40 -14.18 2.80
CA TRP A 412 -16.66 -13.68 1.65
C TRP A 412 -17.57 -13.08 0.58
N ARG A 413 -18.70 -13.75 0.25
CA ARG A 413 -19.67 -13.24 -0.73
C ARG A 413 -20.22 -11.88 -0.32
N ASN A 414 -20.58 -11.72 0.95
CA ASN A 414 -21.10 -10.45 1.45
C ASN A 414 -20.07 -9.32 1.31
N ASP A 415 -18.81 -9.63 1.59
CA ASP A 415 -17.71 -8.66 1.53
C ASP A 415 -17.38 -8.23 0.09
N VAL A 416 -17.41 -9.16 -0.87
CA VAL A 416 -17.03 -8.87 -2.27
C VAL A 416 -18.19 -8.41 -3.16
N LEU A 417 -19.44 -8.73 -2.82
CA LEU A 417 -20.60 -8.50 -3.70
C LEU A 417 -20.73 -7.05 -4.21
N PRO A 418 -20.56 -5.98 -3.40
CA PRO A 418 -20.64 -4.61 -3.91
C PRO A 418 -19.59 -4.35 -5.00
N GLY A 419 -18.32 -4.67 -4.69
CA GLY A 419 -17.21 -4.49 -5.62
C GLY A 419 -17.28 -5.40 -6.84
N TRP A 420 -17.94 -6.55 -6.75
CA TRP A 420 -18.22 -7.47 -7.86
C TRP A 420 -19.24 -6.87 -8.82
N ARG A 421 -20.34 -6.32 -8.30
CA ARG A 421 -21.39 -5.66 -9.10
C ARG A 421 -20.88 -4.44 -9.83
N ASP A 422 -20.03 -3.65 -9.19
CA ASP A 422 -19.42 -2.47 -9.83
C ASP A 422 -18.52 -2.89 -11.00
N GLN A 423 -17.71 -3.94 -10.82
CA GLN A 423 -16.89 -4.49 -11.91
C GLN A 423 -17.75 -5.06 -13.04
N HIS A 424 -18.78 -5.85 -12.73
CA HIS A 424 -19.69 -6.38 -13.76
C HIS A 424 -20.43 -5.27 -14.52
N ARG A 425 -20.84 -4.20 -13.83
CA ARG A 425 -21.47 -3.04 -14.47
C ARG A 425 -20.51 -2.37 -15.44
N HIS A 426 -19.28 -2.09 -15.01
CA HIS A 426 -18.24 -1.53 -15.88
C HIS A 426 -18.03 -2.37 -17.15
N TRP A 427 -17.86 -3.68 -17.01
CA TRP A 427 -17.73 -4.57 -18.18
C TRP A 427 -19.00 -4.64 -19.04
N SER A 428 -20.17 -4.44 -18.46
CA SER A 428 -21.44 -4.38 -19.21
C SER A 428 -21.54 -3.08 -20.02
N GLU A 429 -21.16 -1.95 -19.44
CA GLU A 429 -21.10 -0.64 -20.12
C GLU A 429 -20.12 -0.67 -21.31
N LEU A 430 -18.94 -1.28 -21.13
CA LEU A 430 -17.97 -1.45 -22.23
C LEU A 430 -18.52 -2.32 -23.37
N ARG A 431 -19.22 -3.41 -23.05
CA ARG A 431 -19.87 -4.29 -24.06
C ARG A 431 -21.00 -3.58 -24.79
N GLU A 432 -21.83 -2.84 -24.06
CA GLU A 432 -22.91 -2.05 -24.64
C GLU A 432 -22.34 -1.01 -25.59
N ARG A 433 -21.30 -0.28 -25.17
CA ARG A 433 -20.61 0.72 -26.00
C ARG A 433 -20.03 0.08 -27.27
N ALA A 434 -19.34 -1.06 -27.14
CA ALA A 434 -18.81 -1.78 -28.30
C ALA A 434 -19.93 -2.19 -29.27
N THR A 435 -21.06 -2.68 -28.75
CA THR A 435 -22.23 -3.07 -29.56
C THR A 435 -22.85 -1.86 -30.27
N THR A 436 -22.98 -0.72 -29.58
CA THR A 436 -23.47 0.53 -30.18
C THR A 436 -22.57 0.96 -31.33
N LEU A 437 -21.25 0.99 -31.12
CA LEU A 437 -20.30 1.34 -32.18
C LEU A 437 -20.37 0.34 -33.34
N GLN A 438 -20.48 -0.95 -33.07
CA GLN A 438 -20.63 -1.99 -34.10
C GLN A 438 -21.93 -1.85 -34.92
N ALA A 439 -23.00 -1.31 -34.34
CA ALA A 439 -24.26 -1.10 -35.03
C ALA A 439 -24.30 0.18 -35.91
N LEU A 440 -23.34 1.10 -35.77
CA LEU A 440 -23.29 2.32 -36.58
C LEU A 440 -23.01 1.98 -38.06
N PRO A 441 -23.81 2.51 -39.01
CA PRO A 441 -23.60 2.27 -40.44
C PRO A 441 -22.31 2.94 -40.97
N GLU A 442 -21.98 4.11 -40.43
CA GLU A 442 -20.73 4.82 -40.65
C GLU A 442 -20.14 5.24 -39.30
N ARG A 443 -18.82 5.13 -39.16
CA ARG A 443 -18.08 5.50 -37.94
C ARG A 443 -17.11 6.62 -38.25
N THR A 444 -17.02 7.58 -37.34
CA THR A 444 -15.88 8.51 -37.32
C THR A 444 -14.59 7.74 -37.04
N VAL A 445 -13.45 8.37 -37.35
CA VAL A 445 -12.14 7.74 -37.12
C VAL A 445 -11.90 7.47 -35.62
N ASP A 446 -12.42 8.34 -34.75
CA ASP A 446 -12.33 8.17 -33.29
C ASP A 446 -13.18 7.01 -32.79
N GLU A 447 -14.40 6.86 -33.32
CA GLU A 447 -15.28 5.73 -33.02
C GLU A 447 -14.72 4.40 -33.53
N ALA A 448 -14.08 4.41 -34.71
CA ALA A 448 -13.42 3.23 -35.25
C ALA A 448 -12.23 2.80 -34.37
N PHE A 449 -11.42 3.75 -33.90
CA PHE A 449 -10.34 3.45 -32.95
C PHE A 449 -10.86 2.99 -31.59
N GLU A 450 -11.91 3.65 -31.07
CA GLU A 450 -12.54 3.28 -29.81
C GLU A 450 -13.02 1.83 -29.87
N LEU A 451 -13.67 1.43 -30.97
CA LEU A 451 -14.12 0.05 -31.15
C LEU A 451 -12.95 -0.95 -31.15
N LEU A 452 -11.85 -0.67 -31.87
CA LEU A 452 -10.66 -1.53 -31.85
C LEU A 452 -10.09 -1.70 -30.43
N ARG A 453 -10.03 -0.61 -29.66
CA ARG A 453 -9.57 -0.64 -28.27
C ARG A 453 -10.51 -1.46 -27.38
N LEU A 454 -11.83 -1.28 -27.53
CA LEU A 454 -12.83 -2.04 -26.78
C LEU A 454 -12.79 -3.52 -27.13
N ASP A 455 -12.64 -3.86 -28.41
CA ASP A 455 -12.53 -5.25 -28.87
C ASP A 455 -11.30 -5.94 -28.28
N ALA A 456 -10.15 -5.27 -28.26
CA ALA A 456 -8.94 -5.77 -27.60
C ALA A 456 -9.12 -5.99 -26.09
N GLN A 457 -9.88 -5.13 -25.41
CA GLN A 457 -10.15 -5.28 -23.98
C GLN A 457 -11.16 -6.40 -23.67
N LEU A 458 -12.21 -6.51 -24.48
CA LEU A 458 -13.31 -7.45 -24.28
C LEU A 458 -12.94 -8.87 -24.74
N ARG A 459 -12.07 -8.99 -25.75
CA ARG A 459 -11.65 -10.26 -26.36
C ARG A 459 -10.12 -10.36 -26.40
N PRO A 460 -9.43 -10.38 -25.24
CA PRO A 460 -7.96 -10.34 -25.19
C PRO A 460 -7.29 -11.59 -25.78
N ASP A 461 -8.02 -12.70 -25.92
CA ASP A 461 -7.51 -13.95 -26.48
C ASP A 461 -7.53 -13.96 -28.02
N GLU A 462 -8.18 -12.98 -28.65
CA GLU A 462 -8.19 -12.83 -30.11
C GLU A 462 -7.04 -11.96 -30.60
N ASP A 463 -6.57 -12.23 -31.83
CA ASP A 463 -5.53 -11.42 -32.44
C ASP A 463 -6.11 -10.14 -33.06
N HIS A 464 -5.90 -9.01 -32.38
CA HIS A 464 -6.30 -7.67 -32.82
C HIS A 464 -5.17 -6.87 -33.51
N LEU A 465 -3.96 -7.45 -33.59
CA LEU A 465 -2.80 -6.77 -34.17
C LEU A 465 -3.01 -6.43 -35.66
N PRO A 466 -3.54 -7.32 -36.52
CA PRO A 466 -3.79 -6.98 -37.93
C PRO A 466 -4.69 -5.75 -38.13
N GLN A 467 -5.71 -5.61 -37.29
CA GLN A 467 -6.71 -4.56 -37.37
C GLN A 467 -6.11 -3.20 -36.95
N ILE A 468 -5.31 -3.16 -35.88
CA ILE A 468 -4.65 -1.92 -35.45
C ILE A 468 -3.54 -1.49 -36.43
N VAL A 469 -2.81 -2.44 -37.02
CA VAL A 469 -1.82 -2.16 -38.08
C VAL A 469 -2.50 -1.51 -39.29
N ALA A 470 -3.63 -2.07 -39.75
CA ALA A 470 -4.40 -1.50 -40.85
C ALA A 470 -4.94 -0.10 -40.52
N PHE A 471 -5.39 0.11 -39.27
CA PHE A 471 -5.84 1.41 -38.79
C PHE A 471 -4.71 2.45 -38.77
N ASN A 472 -3.53 2.11 -38.25
CA ASN A 472 -2.38 3.01 -38.21
C ASN A 472 -1.82 3.32 -39.60
N ALA A 473 -1.92 2.39 -40.56
CA ALA A 473 -1.56 2.66 -41.95
C ALA A 473 -2.43 3.77 -42.58
N ALA A 474 -3.72 3.83 -42.21
CA ALA A 474 -4.64 4.89 -42.65
C ALA A 474 -4.51 6.18 -41.82
N HIS A 475 -4.06 6.08 -40.56
CA HIS A 475 -4.01 7.19 -39.60
C HIS A 475 -2.66 7.26 -38.86
N PRO A 476 -1.57 7.59 -39.56
CA PRO A 476 -0.20 7.37 -39.06
C PRO A 476 0.23 8.28 -37.90
N ASP A 477 -0.47 9.38 -37.63
CA ASP A 477 -0.10 10.38 -36.60
C ASP A 477 -1.02 10.35 -35.37
N ARG A 478 -1.77 9.27 -35.17
CA ARG A 478 -2.59 9.06 -33.96
C ARG A 478 -1.77 8.40 -32.86
N ALA A 479 -1.31 9.21 -31.90
CA ALA A 479 -0.47 8.75 -30.79
C ALA A 479 -1.06 7.55 -30.03
N THR A 480 -2.35 7.60 -29.69
CA THR A 480 -3.04 6.53 -28.95
C THR A 480 -3.11 5.21 -29.71
N ALA A 481 -3.22 5.27 -31.04
CA ALA A 481 -3.28 4.10 -31.89
C ALA A 481 -1.89 3.49 -32.15
N LEU A 482 -0.86 4.33 -32.29
CA LEU A 482 0.55 3.90 -32.31
C LEU A 482 0.95 3.25 -30.98
N TYR A 483 0.51 3.82 -29.86
CA TYR A 483 0.71 3.23 -28.53
C TYR A 483 0.09 1.83 -28.44
N LEU A 484 -1.17 1.67 -28.87
CA LEU A 484 -1.86 0.38 -28.83
C LEU A 484 -1.17 -0.69 -29.68
N GLU A 485 -0.78 -0.36 -30.92
CA GLU A 485 0.00 -1.28 -31.77
C GLU A 485 1.35 -1.62 -31.15
N GLY A 486 2.06 -0.62 -30.63
CA GLY A 486 3.35 -0.80 -29.96
C GLY A 486 3.26 -1.81 -28.82
N VAL A 487 2.26 -1.64 -27.95
CA VAL A 487 1.96 -2.57 -26.85
C VAL A 487 1.68 -3.99 -27.36
N MET A 488 0.79 -4.14 -28.35
CA MET A 488 0.42 -5.46 -28.90
C MET A 488 1.60 -6.19 -29.56
N ARG A 489 2.54 -5.48 -30.16
CA ARG A 489 3.78 -6.06 -30.72
C ARG A 489 4.70 -6.56 -29.61
N LEU A 490 4.92 -5.74 -28.57
CA LEU A 490 5.76 -6.15 -27.44
C LEU A 490 5.19 -7.37 -26.70
N ASP A 491 3.86 -7.47 -26.56
CA ASP A 491 3.19 -8.64 -25.98
C ASP A 491 3.42 -9.92 -26.79
N LYS A 492 3.72 -9.81 -28.09
CA LYS A 492 4.11 -10.90 -28.98
C LYS A 492 5.61 -11.07 -29.14
N ASP A 493 6.40 -10.46 -28.27
CA ASP A 493 7.87 -10.45 -28.34
C ASP A 493 8.44 -9.82 -29.63
N ASP A 494 7.71 -8.89 -30.25
CA ASP A 494 8.14 -8.10 -31.41
C ASP A 494 8.68 -6.74 -30.96
N GLU A 495 10.01 -6.59 -30.94
CA GLU A 495 10.72 -5.37 -30.53
C GLU A 495 10.34 -4.14 -31.37
N SER A 496 9.83 -4.30 -32.60
CA SER A 496 9.41 -3.16 -33.42
C SER A 496 8.32 -2.30 -32.75
N GLY A 497 7.64 -2.83 -31.73
CA GLY A 497 6.75 -2.07 -30.86
C GLY A 497 7.42 -0.88 -30.15
N LEU A 498 8.71 -0.94 -29.81
CA LEU A 498 9.42 0.15 -29.12
C LEU A 498 9.43 1.44 -29.95
N ALA A 499 9.67 1.33 -31.26
CA ALA A 499 9.69 2.49 -32.16
C ALA A 499 8.30 3.16 -32.26
N LEU A 500 7.23 2.38 -32.17
CA LEU A 500 5.85 2.89 -32.14
C LEU A 500 5.54 3.61 -30.83
N LEU A 501 5.99 3.05 -29.70
CA LEU A 501 5.88 3.73 -28.39
C LEU A 501 6.64 5.06 -28.40
N ASP A 502 7.87 5.09 -28.92
CA ASP A 502 8.65 6.33 -29.02
C ASP A 502 7.95 7.39 -29.88
N ARG A 503 7.35 6.98 -31.00
CA ARG A 503 6.58 7.88 -31.85
C ARG A 503 5.31 8.38 -31.15
N ALA A 504 4.59 7.52 -30.43
CA ALA A 504 3.43 7.92 -29.64
C ALA A 504 3.80 8.96 -28.58
N MET A 505 4.90 8.73 -27.85
CA MET A 505 5.40 9.66 -26.82
C MET A 505 5.88 11.01 -27.37
N ASN A 506 6.26 11.06 -28.65
CA ASN A 506 6.65 12.31 -29.32
C ASN A 506 5.44 13.09 -29.85
N LEU A 507 4.35 12.39 -30.16
CA LEU A 507 3.10 13.00 -30.63
C LEU A 507 2.21 13.46 -29.47
N ASP A 508 2.23 12.74 -28.35
CA ASP A 508 1.41 13.03 -27.18
C ASP A 508 2.21 12.84 -25.88
N GLY A 509 2.26 13.92 -25.08
CA GLY A 509 2.95 13.92 -23.79
C GLY A 509 2.31 12.95 -22.77
N ASP A 510 1.01 12.69 -22.89
CA ASP A 510 0.30 11.78 -21.99
C ASP A 510 0.67 10.31 -22.26
N ALA A 511 1.22 10.01 -23.44
CA ALA A 511 1.76 8.70 -23.77
C ALA A 511 3.15 8.44 -23.14
N ILE A 512 3.85 9.47 -22.63
CA ILE A 512 5.24 9.33 -22.15
C ILE A 512 5.35 8.31 -21.01
N ARG A 513 4.55 8.47 -19.96
CA ARG A 513 4.58 7.57 -18.81
C ARG A 513 4.17 6.13 -19.16
N PRO A 514 2.99 5.88 -19.75
CA PRO A 514 2.59 4.52 -20.10
C PRO A 514 3.52 3.90 -21.15
N GLY A 515 4.02 4.68 -22.12
CA GLY A 515 4.99 4.21 -23.11
C GLY A 515 6.32 3.78 -22.50
N CYS A 516 6.89 4.59 -21.61
CA CYS A 516 8.13 4.25 -20.90
C CYS A 516 7.95 3.03 -19.99
N GLU A 517 6.83 2.90 -19.30
CA GLU A 517 6.52 1.75 -18.44
C GLU A 517 6.52 0.45 -19.26
N ARG A 518 5.79 0.41 -20.39
CA ARG A 518 5.73 -0.79 -21.25
C ARG A 518 7.07 -1.11 -21.92
N ALA A 519 7.83 -0.10 -22.35
CA ALA A 519 9.17 -0.30 -22.88
C ALA A 519 10.15 -0.85 -21.82
N TYR A 520 10.08 -0.33 -20.60
CA TYR A 520 10.88 -0.80 -19.47
C TYR A 520 10.57 -2.25 -19.11
N GLU A 521 9.29 -2.61 -18.96
CA GLU A 521 8.84 -3.99 -18.70
C GLU A 521 9.34 -4.98 -19.76
N PHE A 522 9.37 -4.56 -21.03
CA PHE A 522 9.89 -5.37 -22.11
C PHE A 522 11.42 -5.55 -22.04
N LEU A 523 12.17 -4.49 -21.71
CA LEU A 523 13.63 -4.50 -21.80
C LEU A 523 14.32 -5.09 -20.56
N VAL A 524 13.71 -4.98 -19.37
CA VAL A 524 14.32 -5.45 -18.10
C VAL A 524 14.62 -6.94 -18.07
N PRO A 525 13.69 -7.86 -18.42
CA PRO A 525 13.98 -9.29 -18.45
C PRO A 525 15.13 -9.65 -19.41
N ARG A 526 15.35 -8.81 -20.43
CA ARG A 526 16.39 -8.96 -21.46
C ARG A 526 17.73 -8.35 -21.04
N LYS A 527 17.79 -7.69 -19.88
CA LYS A 527 18.98 -6.96 -19.39
C LYS A 527 19.51 -5.93 -20.39
N ASP A 528 18.61 -5.31 -21.15
CA ASP A 528 18.97 -4.32 -22.15
C ASP A 528 19.22 -2.95 -21.48
N PRO A 529 20.38 -2.31 -21.73
CA PRO A 529 20.71 -1.02 -21.11
C PRO A 529 19.75 0.13 -21.49
N ARG A 530 18.99 0.00 -22.58
CA ARG A 530 17.95 0.97 -22.97
C ARG A 530 16.83 1.07 -21.93
N ALA A 531 16.62 0.04 -21.09
CA ALA A 531 15.64 0.08 -20.01
C ALA A 531 15.82 1.32 -19.12
N GLU A 532 17.07 1.65 -18.76
CA GLU A 532 17.35 2.81 -17.90
C GLU A 532 16.99 4.15 -18.57
N GLN A 533 17.07 4.22 -19.90
CA GLN A 533 16.70 5.43 -20.64
C GLN A 533 15.19 5.69 -20.55
N TYR A 534 14.36 4.64 -20.66
CA TYR A 534 12.92 4.76 -20.47
C TYR A 534 12.55 5.04 -19.01
N ALA A 535 13.25 4.42 -18.04
CA ALA A 535 13.06 4.71 -16.63
C ALA A 535 13.34 6.19 -16.30
N GLU A 536 14.43 6.72 -16.85
CA GLU A 536 14.79 8.13 -16.67
C GLU A 536 13.79 9.08 -17.32
N ARG A 537 13.36 8.80 -18.55
CA ARG A 537 12.32 9.59 -19.24
C ARG A 537 11.00 9.59 -18.45
N TRP A 538 10.63 8.44 -17.87
CA TRP A 538 9.47 8.33 -16.99
C TRP A 538 9.61 9.21 -15.74
N ARG A 539 10.76 9.15 -15.05
CA ARG A 539 11.04 9.95 -13.84
C ARG A 539 10.95 11.45 -14.12
N GLN A 540 11.61 11.91 -15.18
CA GLN A 540 11.57 13.30 -15.60
C GLN A 540 10.14 13.77 -15.88
N ARG A 541 9.33 12.95 -16.56
CA ARG A 541 7.92 13.28 -16.82
C ARG A 541 7.11 13.31 -15.52
N ALA A 542 7.29 12.35 -14.62
CA ALA A 542 6.60 12.31 -13.35
C ALA A 542 6.94 13.52 -12.45
N GLU A 543 8.22 13.92 -12.40
CA GLU A 543 8.66 15.12 -11.68
C GLU A 543 8.07 16.40 -12.28
N TRP A 544 8.04 16.49 -13.61
CA TRP A 544 7.43 17.59 -14.32
C TRP A 544 5.91 17.68 -14.05
N GLU A 545 5.19 16.56 -14.12
CA GLU A 545 3.75 16.47 -13.80
C GLU A 545 3.48 16.85 -12.34
N ALA A 546 4.27 16.33 -11.40
CA ALA A 546 4.14 16.66 -9.98
C ALA A 546 4.37 18.16 -9.72
N SER A 547 5.38 18.75 -10.36
CA SER A 547 5.64 20.20 -10.30
C SER A 547 4.50 21.01 -10.92
N ARG A 548 3.98 20.58 -12.08
CA ARG A 548 2.82 21.19 -12.74
C ARG A 548 1.59 21.16 -11.83
N ASP A 549 1.22 19.99 -11.32
CA ASP A 549 0.02 19.80 -10.52
C ASP A 549 0.10 20.51 -9.17
N GLN A 550 1.28 20.52 -8.54
CA GLN A 550 1.52 21.32 -7.34
C GLN A 550 1.33 22.81 -7.64
N GLN A 551 1.90 23.32 -8.73
CA GLN A 551 1.75 24.71 -9.12
C GLN A 551 0.30 25.02 -9.47
N VAL A 552 -0.40 24.20 -10.25
CA VAL A 552 -1.81 24.37 -10.65
C VAL A 552 -2.73 24.32 -9.43
N GLY A 553 -2.56 23.34 -8.54
CA GLY A 553 -3.42 23.11 -7.37
C GLY A 553 -3.17 24.03 -6.19
N ARG A 554 -1.99 24.66 -6.08
CA ARG A 554 -1.67 25.58 -4.98
C ARG A 554 -1.45 27.01 -5.46
N LEU A 555 -2.20 27.94 -4.88
CA LEU A 555 -2.02 29.36 -5.15
C LEU A 555 -0.86 29.96 -4.33
N ASP A 556 0.14 30.52 -5.01
CA ASP A 556 1.18 31.35 -4.39
C ASP A 556 0.75 32.83 -4.36
N ALA A 557 0.88 33.48 -3.21
CA ALA A 557 0.65 34.92 -3.07
C ALA A 557 1.59 35.78 -3.94
N LYS A 558 2.71 35.22 -4.43
CA LYS A 558 3.65 35.85 -5.36
C LYS A 558 3.41 35.48 -6.83
N ALA A 559 2.36 34.71 -7.14
CA ALA A 559 2.07 34.30 -8.51
C ALA A 559 1.94 35.47 -9.49
N GLU A 560 2.39 35.25 -10.72
CA GLU A 560 2.23 36.19 -11.83
C GLU A 560 0.84 36.04 -12.45
N ALA A 561 0.21 37.18 -12.75
CA ALA A 561 -1.09 37.24 -13.41
C ALA A 561 -0.91 37.75 -14.85
N MET A 562 -1.64 37.14 -15.77
CA MET A 562 -1.69 37.44 -17.20
C MET A 562 -3.16 37.58 -17.62
N PRO A 563 -3.45 38.20 -18.78
CA PRO A 563 -4.81 38.23 -19.33
C PRO A 563 -5.43 36.83 -19.38
N SER A 564 -6.73 36.70 -19.11
CA SER A 564 -7.36 35.37 -19.04
C SER A 564 -7.32 34.63 -20.38
N GLY A 565 -7.29 35.37 -21.49
CA GLY A 565 -7.37 34.81 -22.84
C GLY A 565 -8.80 34.45 -23.25
N PHE A 566 -9.81 34.79 -22.44
CA PHE A 566 -11.21 34.56 -22.78
C PHE A 566 -11.73 35.52 -23.85
N SER A 567 -12.62 35.01 -24.70
CA SER A 567 -13.38 35.85 -25.63
C SER A 567 -14.36 36.76 -24.87
N ALA A 568 -14.77 37.86 -25.50
CA ALA A 568 -15.77 38.76 -24.92
C ALA A 568 -17.10 38.05 -24.61
N GLU A 569 -17.46 37.04 -25.41
CA GLU A 569 -18.63 36.20 -25.19
C GLU A 569 -18.47 35.32 -23.93
N ALA A 570 -17.32 34.64 -23.77
CA ALA A 570 -17.04 33.83 -22.59
C ALA A 570 -17.03 34.66 -21.29
N LEU A 571 -16.46 35.88 -21.33
CA LEU A 571 -16.50 36.81 -20.19
C LEU A 571 -17.93 37.27 -19.86
N THR A 572 -18.79 37.40 -20.87
CA THR A 572 -20.21 37.76 -20.68
C THR A 572 -20.99 36.61 -20.03
N THR A 573 -20.76 35.37 -20.48
CA THR A 573 -21.33 34.17 -19.86
C THR A 573 -20.90 34.03 -18.40
N LEU A 574 -19.60 34.19 -18.12
CA LEU A 574 -19.07 34.18 -16.75
C LEU A 574 -19.68 35.28 -15.88
N ARG A 575 -19.87 36.50 -16.40
CA ARG A 575 -20.57 37.58 -15.68
C ARG A 575 -21.99 37.17 -15.30
N HIS A 576 -22.73 36.57 -16.21
CA HIS A 576 -24.09 36.10 -15.93
C HIS A 576 -24.10 35.00 -14.85
N GLN A 577 -23.19 34.03 -14.93
CA GLN A 577 -23.04 32.97 -13.93
C GLN A 577 -22.69 33.54 -12.55
N LEU A 578 -21.68 34.41 -12.45
CA LEU A 578 -21.24 35.00 -11.18
C LEU A 578 -22.35 35.85 -10.53
N THR A 579 -23.07 36.64 -11.34
CA THR A 579 -24.17 37.50 -10.85
C THR A 579 -25.38 36.66 -10.41
N ALA A 580 -25.68 35.56 -11.11
CA ALA A 580 -26.78 34.66 -10.76
C ALA A 580 -26.53 33.89 -9.46
N VAL A 581 -25.27 33.50 -9.20
CA VAL A 581 -24.90 32.73 -8.01
C VAL A 581 -24.91 33.59 -6.74
N THR A 582 -24.50 34.87 -6.81
CA THR A 582 -24.46 35.71 -5.61
C THR A 582 -24.66 37.21 -5.90
N PRO A 583 -25.81 37.81 -5.50
CA PRO A 583 -26.06 39.25 -5.68
C PRO A 583 -25.23 40.15 -4.74
N THR A 584 -24.40 39.54 -3.88
CA THR A 584 -23.56 40.26 -2.91
C THR A 584 -22.13 40.52 -3.38
N ILE A 585 -21.79 40.13 -4.61
CA ILE A 585 -20.52 40.47 -5.26
C ILE A 585 -20.64 41.87 -5.86
N VAL A 586 -19.76 42.79 -5.44
CA VAL A 586 -19.73 44.16 -5.97
C VAL A 586 -18.67 44.36 -7.06
N GLU A 587 -17.71 43.44 -7.14
CA GLU A 587 -16.66 43.47 -8.15
C GLU A 587 -16.00 42.10 -8.25
N ALA A 588 -15.70 41.69 -9.48
CA ALA A 588 -14.98 40.46 -9.77
C ALA A 588 -13.97 40.68 -10.90
N TRP A 589 -12.76 40.19 -10.71
CA TRP A 589 -11.70 40.21 -11.72
C TRP A 589 -11.20 38.79 -11.99
N ILE A 590 -10.90 38.47 -13.23
CA ILE A 590 -10.36 37.18 -13.64
C ILE A 590 -9.03 37.38 -14.35
N ALA A 591 -8.07 36.51 -14.05
CA ALA A 591 -6.80 36.47 -14.76
C ALA A 591 -6.35 35.02 -14.90
N ARG A 592 -5.54 34.77 -15.93
CA ARG A 592 -4.76 33.53 -16.02
C ARG A 592 -3.51 33.68 -15.17
N ARG A 593 -3.16 32.64 -14.43
CA ARG A 593 -1.90 32.53 -13.71
C ARG A 593 -0.86 31.84 -14.57
N ARG A 594 0.36 32.37 -14.57
CA ARG A 594 1.50 31.71 -15.21
C ARG A 594 1.94 30.50 -14.38
N ILE A 595 1.98 29.33 -15.01
CA ILE A 595 2.56 28.11 -14.44
C ILE A 595 3.96 27.96 -15.05
N GLN A 596 4.99 27.95 -14.22
CA GLN A 596 6.37 27.93 -14.71
C GLN A 596 6.76 26.58 -15.30
N ALA A 597 6.22 25.50 -14.71
CA ALA A 597 6.45 24.14 -15.21
C ALA A 597 5.80 23.92 -16.58
N ASP A 598 4.64 24.54 -16.83
CA ASP A 598 3.84 24.35 -18.03
C ASP A 598 3.21 25.68 -18.45
N PRO A 599 3.85 26.43 -19.36
CA PRO A 599 3.31 27.71 -19.84
C PRO A 599 1.93 27.59 -20.51
N ASP A 600 1.57 26.40 -20.99
CA ASP A 600 0.32 26.13 -21.70
C ASP A 600 -0.81 25.70 -20.73
N ALA A 601 -0.47 25.31 -19.50
CA ALA A 601 -1.47 25.06 -18.46
C ALA A 601 -2.34 26.29 -18.20
N VAL A 602 -3.66 26.07 -18.19
CA VAL A 602 -4.64 27.11 -17.86
C VAL A 602 -5.00 26.98 -16.39
N ALA A 603 -4.58 27.94 -15.57
CA ALA A 603 -5.01 28.06 -14.18
C ALA A 603 -5.55 29.47 -13.96
N LEU A 604 -6.77 29.57 -13.45
CA LEU A 604 -7.47 30.85 -13.29
C LEU A 604 -7.37 31.35 -11.84
N VAL A 605 -7.30 32.67 -11.69
CA VAL A 605 -7.43 33.34 -10.40
C VAL A 605 -8.55 34.35 -10.50
N VAL A 606 -9.55 34.21 -9.64
CA VAL A 606 -10.69 35.12 -9.58
C VAL A 606 -10.64 35.89 -8.27
N VAL A 607 -10.51 37.21 -8.37
CA VAL A 607 -10.56 38.13 -7.22
C VAL A 607 -11.98 38.61 -7.05
N ILE A 608 -12.58 38.31 -5.90
CA ILE A 608 -13.96 38.64 -5.57
C ILE A 608 -13.99 39.66 -4.43
N ARG A 609 -14.76 40.72 -4.62
CA ARG A 609 -15.07 41.70 -3.57
C ARG A 609 -16.55 41.63 -3.24
N PHE A 610 -16.85 41.38 -1.97
CA PHE A 610 -18.23 41.34 -1.46
C PHE A 610 -18.69 42.71 -0.94
N THR A 611 -20.01 42.90 -0.83
CA THR A 611 -20.58 44.07 -0.15
C THR A 611 -20.08 44.17 1.30
N ARG A 612 -20.07 45.38 1.87
CA ARG A 612 -19.70 45.63 3.28
C ARG A 612 -20.58 44.89 4.30
N TRP A 613 -21.75 44.42 3.88
CA TRP A 613 -22.75 43.74 4.70
C TRP A 613 -22.61 42.21 4.70
N SER A 614 -21.87 41.64 3.73
CA SER A 614 -21.51 40.21 3.73
C SER A 614 -20.32 40.00 4.66
N ARG A 615 -20.50 39.26 5.76
CA ARG A 615 -19.45 38.90 6.73
C ARG A 615 -19.55 37.43 7.13
N GLY A 616 -18.43 36.85 7.57
CA GLY A 616 -18.38 35.51 8.15
C GLY A 616 -18.90 34.42 7.20
N SER A 617 -19.80 33.57 7.71
CA SER A 617 -20.35 32.39 7.03
C SER A 617 -20.95 32.70 5.65
N ARG A 618 -21.60 33.86 5.45
CA ARG A 618 -22.20 34.22 4.16
C ARG A 618 -21.18 34.40 3.03
N ARG A 619 -19.95 34.83 3.34
CA ARG A 619 -18.88 34.93 2.33
C ARG A 619 -18.36 33.55 1.98
N GLN A 620 -18.23 32.69 2.98
CA GLN A 620 -17.73 31.34 2.80
C GLN A 620 -18.72 30.49 1.98
N GLU A 621 -20.02 30.56 2.31
CA GLU A 621 -21.09 29.91 1.56
C GLU A 621 -21.12 30.36 0.08
N ALA A 622 -20.93 31.66 -0.17
CA ALA A 622 -20.83 32.18 -1.53
C ALA A 622 -19.59 31.66 -2.28
N LEU A 623 -18.44 31.58 -1.62
CA LEU A 623 -17.21 31.02 -2.21
C LEU A 623 -17.35 29.52 -2.48
N GLU A 624 -17.96 28.76 -1.58
CA GLU A 624 -18.23 27.33 -1.75
C GLU A 624 -19.20 27.08 -2.91
N THR A 625 -20.26 27.90 -3.01
CA THR A 625 -21.23 27.81 -4.13
C THR A 625 -20.57 28.13 -5.48
N LEU A 626 -19.66 29.09 -5.51
CA LEU A 626 -18.89 29.44 -6.71
C LEU A 626 -17.85 28.38 -7.06
N ALA A 627 -17.19 27.80 -6.07
CA ALA A 627 -16.22 26.72 -6.27
C ALA A 627 -16.88 25.44 -6.81
N ALA A 628 -18.17 25.23 -6.49
CA ALA A 628 -18.95 24.09 -6.98
C ALA A 628 -19.47 24.26 -8.43
N GLN A 629 -19.28 25.43 -9.06
CA GLN A 629 -19.65 25.64 -10.46
C GLN A 629 -18.67 24.94 -11.41
N GLU A 630 -19.12 24.67 -12.62
CA GLU A 630 -18.24 24.23 -13.69
C GLU A 630 -17.38 25.40 -14.17
N TRP A 631 -16.07 25.26 -13.99
CA TRP A 631 -15.08 26.20 -14.50
C TRP A 631 -14.35 25.57 -15.69
N PRO A 632 -13.98 26.37 -16.71
CA PRO A 632 -13.28 25.87 -17.90
C PRO A 632 -11.86 25.38 -17.60
N ALA A 633 -11.34 25.64 -16.40
CA ALA A 633 -10.04 25.23 -15.92
C ALA A 633 -10.00 25.27 -14.40
N THR A 634 -8.91 24.79 -13.79
CA THR A 634 -8.69 24.93 -12.34
C THR A 634 -8.75 26.41 -11.93
N VAL A 635 -9.65 26.73 -10.99
CA VAL A 635 -9.87 28.09 -10.51
C VAL A 635 -9.45 28.25 -9.06
N HIS A 636 -8.85 29.40 -8.75
CA HIS A 636 -8.59 29.85 -7.38
C HIS A 636 -9.40 31.09 -7.08
N LEU A 637 -10.37 30.97 -6.17
CA LEU A 637 -11.19 32.08 -5.72
C LEU A 637 -10.51 32.76 -4.53
N ILE A 638 -10.22 34.07 -4.63
CA ILE A 638 -9.58 34.84 -3.57
C ILE A 638 -10.33 36.14 -3.28
N THR A 639 -10.24 36.58 -2.03
CA THR A 639 -10.71 37.90 -1.59
C THR A 639 -9.53 38.87 -1.47
N ASP A 640 -9.81 40.16 -1.25
CA ASP A 640 -8.80 41.21 -1.10
C ASP A 640 -8.05 41.20 0.24
N GLU A 641 -8.14 40.09 0.99
CA GLU A 641 -7.57 39.91 2.32
C GLU A 641 -6.18 39.23 2.27
N ALA A 642 -5.46 39.29 3.39
CA ALA A 642 -4.19 38.58 3.53
C ALA A 642 -4.41 37.06 3.43
N PRO A 643 -3.52 36.29 2.78
CA PRO A 643 -2.18 36.67 2.32
C PRO A 643 -2.10 37.20 0.86
N TYR A 644 -3.22 37.32 0.14
CA TYR A 644 -3.21 37.51 -1.33
C TYR A 644 -3.28 38.97 -1.79
N THR A 645 -3.23 39.95 -0.90
CA THR A 645 -3.36 41.38 -1.24
C THR A 645 -2.44 41.83 -2.39
N GLY A 646 -1.20 41.32 -2.45
CA GLY A 646 -0.26 41.61 -3.53
C GLY A 646 -0.67 40.99 -4.87
N LEU A 647 -1.17 39.74 -4.84
CA LEU A 647 -1.69 39.06 -6.02
C LEU A 647 -2.96 39.73 -6.55
N CYS A 648 -3.87 40.16 -5.68
CA CYS A 648 -5.09 40.87 -6.09
C CYS A 648 -4.77 42.14 -6.91
N LYS A 649 -3.70 42.86 -6.57
CA LYS A 649 -3.24 44.02 -7.35
C LYS A 649 -2.76 43.62 -8.74
N ARG A 650 -2.01 42.51 -8.87
CA ARG A 650 -1.53 42.00 -10.16
C ARG A 650 -2.68 41.49 -11.03
N VAL A 651 -3.63 40.77 -10.45
CA VAL A 651 -4.84 40.30 -11.15
C VAL A 651 -5.67 41.48 -11.67
N ARG A 652 -5.87 42.55 -10.88
CA ARG A 652 -6.57 43.76 -11.35
C ARG A 652 -5.80 44.53 -12.43
N ALA A 653 -4.48 44.44 -12.44
CA ALA A 653 -3.64 45.13 -13.41
C ALA A 653 -3.57 44.40 -14.76
N ALA A 654 -3.56 43.06 -14.74
CA ALA A 654 -3.34 42.24 -15.92
C ALA A 654 -4.60 41.51 -16.42
N GLY A 655 -5.60 41.31 -15.56
CA GLY A 655 -6.81 40.55 -15.85
C GLY A 655 -7.98 41.41 -16.30
N GLU A 656 -9.10 40.77 -16.62
CA GLU A 656 -10.33 41.42 -17.04
C GLU A 656 -11.33 41.57 -15.89
N ARG A 657 -12.04 42.70 -15.89
CA ARG A 657 -13.14 42.94 -14.95
C ARG A 657 -14.42 42.28 -15.45
N VAL A 658 -14.97 41.38 -14.64
CA VAL A 658 -16.17 40.61 -14.94
C VAL A 658 -17.41 41.17 -14.24
N ILE A 659 -17.28 41.75 -13.04
CA ILE A 659 -18.35 42.50 -12.32
C ILE A 659 -17.83 43.87 -11.89
#